data_AF-A0A0D2IP54-F1
#
_entry.id   AF-A0A0D2IP54-F1
#
_cell.length_a   1.000
_cell.length_b   1.000
_cell.length_c   1.000
_cell.angle_alpha   90.00
_cell.angle_beta   90.00
_cell.angle_gamma   90.00
#
_symmetry.space_group_name_H-M   'P 1'
#
loop_
_entity.id
_entity.type
_entity.pdbx_description
1 polymer ?
#
loop_
_entity_poly.entity_id
_entity_poly.type
_entity_poly.pdbx_seq_one_letter_code
_entity_poly.pdbx_strand_id
1 'polypeptide(L)'
;MASDGSVNYSPLLTREEDDHDNAQDEVQNPLPTAETSHPPPTIEVSLPPVETVQSHESGGESDAESVHRPLSYTDTPPAEKLHDSWRHSSLSTFKQRLQGSVTPSLHELLEKDTSGQGTTRQYCYNKQRNRLLRLTIGEWINTLVLCVIYFGILYAYSKKLTISVPQRRIFNALTTGTSLLLGVNLAASLRSYAKLLRWRMLAACYRPLETFDLVMGCDSLINVIKLLWKARNDRYKFWPSRTQICCVVWLFIHLAITILVGIIGLNYNLDISPDHVLTRNGSVSIVDLESLSTGNYLSDLSAIQNWGIRGTVTQALDWDDPLEFLETYYSTFDGHTFYYFQDQNANDSSQSIISSRHIQSYAYCDGYEVIDGASGNLSYIVYNNGEQDVNQSLPVAPGPAGFTAISGLNSTCGPRCVNINAFQAASSPDGDTDEYNYYIDEGRFYICNNTVTQVEDNTMALTADYLVSDLVARMLAGAIGWSDNPPIADGKEEYALYTNSSEIGFIRTPTSSDVANMISSFTMGAISFMDDSSGMYRRIVAHGQMPITAQILHVTWKYAGSILAVIPAIHFLSLMAVIIWANKAIIKDDSHLAIAKVYHTFLEQFGDRGCLLRGDEIVKVLGNPSVVYGWRSSNEHDTSMHIDVFEKGRGIPRVEKPFVEGWYDGKSRTPSTAEFGIELGRRKRYRDVDAAEYF
;
A
#
# COMPACT_ATOMS: atom_id res chain seq x y z
N MET A 1 -13.62 82.53 -21.41
CA MET A 1 -13.03 82.79 -20.08
C MET A 1 -12.60 81.45 -19.50
N ALA A 2 -11.33 81.37 -19.08
CA ALA A 2 -10.65 80.30 -18.34
C ALA A 2 -10.60 78.88 -18.96
N SER A 3 -9.38 78.39 -19.25
CA SER A 3 -8.75 77.29 -18.51
C SER A 3 -7.39 76.92 -19.13
N ASP A 4 -6.39 76.78 -18.25
CA ASP A 4 -5.02 76.32 -18.50
C ASP A 4 -4.81 75.04 -17.66
N GLY A 5 -3.94 74.13 -18.14
CA GLY A 5 -3.24 73.17 -17.28
C GLY A 5 -3.19 71.72 -17.75
N SER A 6 -2.14 71.38 -18.50
CA SER A 6 -1.75 70.05 -18.99
C SER A 6 -1.01 69.18 -17.95
N VAL A 7 -1.16 67.85 -18.02
CA VAL A 7 -0.33 66.84 -17.31
C VAL A 7 0.27 65.81 -18.29
N ASN A 8 1.48 65.37 -17.93
CA ASN A 8 2.52 64.65 -18.68
C ASN A 8 2.32 63.14 -18.93
N TYR A 9 3.07 62.66 -19.92
CA TYR A 9 3.29 61.30 -20.43
C TYR A 9 4.22 60.40 -19.56
N SER A 10 3.81 59.13 -19.38
CA SER A 10 4.45 57.80 -19.71
C SER A 10 5.89 57.42 -19.23
N PRO A 11 6.42 56.18 -19.49
CA PRO A 11 6.12 54.89 -18.82
C PRO A 11 7.38 54.01 -18.48
N LEU A 12 7.15 52.86 -17.79
CA LEU A 12 7.87 51.56 -17.75
C LEU A 12 9.42 51.45 -17.88
N LEU A 13 10.07 50.70 -16.97
CA LEU A 13 10.87 49.49 -17.29
C LEU A 13 11.39 48.71 -16.04
N THR A 14 11.62 47.42 -16.30
CA THR A 14 12.08 46.24 -15.54
C THR A 14 13.50 46.28 -14.94
N ARG A 15 13.79 45.33 -14.00
CA ARG A 15 15.05 44.53 -13.79
C ARG A 15 15.08 43.97 -12.33
N GLU A 16 15.07 42.67 -12.03
CA GLU A 16 16.09 41.58 -12.10
C GLU A 16 17.18 41.62 -11.00
N GLU A 17 17.58 40.43 -10.50
CA GLU A 17 18.69 40.08 -9.55
C GLU A 17 18.42 40.29 -8.03
N ASP A 18 18.94 39.54 -7.05
CA ASP A 18 19.58 38.21 -6.91
C ASP A 18 19.78 37.93 -5.39
N ASP A 19 20.12 36.68 -5.06
CA ASP A 19 20.52 36.05 -3.79
C ASP A 19 21.36 36.87 -2.76
N HIS A 20 21.07 36.68 -1.45
CA HIS A 20 21.92 35.93 -0.48
C HIS A 20 21.55 36.16 1.00
N ASP A 21 21.38 35.04 1.70
CA ASP A 21 21.83 34.65 3.05
C ASP A 21 21.90 35.60 4.26
N ASN A 22 21.30 35.05 5.33
CA ASN A 22 21.81 34.87 6.70
C ASN A 22 21.53 35.86 7.83
N ALA A 23 21.16 35.21 8.94
CA ALA A 23 21.53 35.45 10.34
C ALA A 23 20.48 36.06 11.28
N GLN A 24 20.30 35.29 12.36
CA GLN A 24 19.58 35.54 13.61
C GLN A 24 20.03 36.83 14.30
N ASP A 25 19.15 37.47 15.07
CA ASP A 25 19.27 37.46 16.54
C ASP A 25 18.08 38.13 17.25
N GLU A 26 17.85 37.62 18.47
CA GLU A 26 16.95 38.08 19.53
C GLU A 26 17.10 39.58 19.86
N VAL A 27 16.02 40.21 20.37
CA VAL A 27 16.02 40.97 21.65
C VAL A 27 14.57 41.25 22.11
N GLN A 28 14.41 41.21 23.43
CA GLN A 28 13.21 41.18 24.26
C GLN A 28 12.52 42.53 24.54
N ASN A 29 11.28 42.39 25.05
CA ASN A 29 10.54 43.22 26.05
C ASN A 29 9.77 44.49 25.59
N PRO A 30 8.75 44.98 26.35
CA PRO A 30 7.86 44.34 27.34
C PRO A 30 6.35 44.72 27.24
N LEU A 31 5.57 44.03 28.09
CA LEU A 31 4.16 44.19 28.54
C LEU A 31 3.66 45.65 28.75
N PRO A 32 2.31 45.90 28.77
CA PRO A 32 1.54 45.72 30.02
C PRO A 32 0.11 45.12 29.90
N THR A 33 -0.22 44.42 31.01
CA THR A 33 -1.48 44.03 31.68
C THR A 33 -2.70 44.95 31.46
N ALA A 34 -3.99 44.60 31.59
CA ALA A 34 -4.78 43.53 32.23
C ALA A 34 -6.14 43.43 31.45
N GLU A 35 -7.00 42.41 31.53
CA GLU A 35 -7.89 42.10 32.66
C GLU A 35 -8.72 40.82 32.38
N THR A 36 -9.26 40.28 33.47
CA THR A 36 -9.77 38.95 33.80
C THR A 36 -11.10 38.51 33.14
N SER A 37 -11.23 37.24 32.73
CA SER A 37 -12.51 36.49 32.81
C SER A 37 -12.29 34.96 32.84
N HIS A 38 -13.19 34.28 33.55
CA HIS A 38 -13.09 32.91 34.09
C HIS A 38 -13.19 31.76 33.05
N PRO A 39 -12.59 30.58 33.32
CA PRO A 39 -12.80 29.36 32.53
C PRO A 39 -13.96 28.47 33.06
N PRO A 40 -14.63 27.69 32.18
CA PRO A 40 -15.63 26.68 32.57
C PRO A 40 -15.01 25.35 33.02
N PRO A 41 -15.77 24.48 33.71
CA PRO A 41 -15.22 23.37 34.50
C PRO A 41 -14.86 22.11 33.70
N THR A 42 -13.74 21.51 34.09
CA THR A 42 -13.26 20.20 33.69
C THR A 42 -14.06 19.10 34.38
N ILE A 43 -14.62 18.16 33.61
CA ILE A 43 -15.23 16.93 34.14
C ILE A 43 -14.13 15.86 34.20
N GLU A 44 -13.69 15.55 35.43
CA GLU A 44 -12.95 14.33 35.77
C GLU A 44 -13.92 13.14 35.79
N VAL A 45 -13.62 12.10 34.99
CA VAL A 45 -14.29 10.80 35.10
C VAL A 45 -13.36 9.85 35.84
N SER A 46 -13.71 9.61 37.10
CA SER A 46 -13.06 8.68 38.02
C SER A 46 -13.30 7.22 37.63
N LEU A 47 -12.22 6.43 37.65
CA LEU A 47 -12.25 4.96 37.64
C LEU A 47 -12.72 4.41 38.99
N PRO A 48 -13.59 3.38 39.05
CA PRO A 48 -13.90 2.67 40.28
C PRO A 48 -12.86 1.57 40.60
N PRO A 49 -12.68 1.22 41.88
CA PRO A 49 -11.64 0.30 42.33
C PRO A 49 -12.04 -1.18 42.33
N VAL A 50 -10.98 -1.97 42.42
CA VAL A 50 -10.83 -3.43 42.53
C VAL A 50 -11.74 -4.09 43.56
N GLU A 51 -12.36 -5.23 43.20
CA GLU A 51 -12.78 -6.27 44.15
C GLU A 51 -11.94 -7.54 43.98
N THR A 52 -11.33 -7.94 45.10
CA THR A 52 -10.55 -9.16 45.28
C THR A 52 -11.45 -10.14 46.03
N VAL A 53 -11.73 -11.32 45.44
CA VAL A 53 -12.49 -12.37 46.12
C VAL A 53 -11.52 -13.45 46.61
N GLN A 54 -11.35 -13.51 47.94
CA GLN A 54 -10.90 -14.68 48.69
C GLN A 54 -11.78 -14.79 49.93
N SER A 55 -12.41 -15.95 50.17
CA SER A 55 -12.43 -16.62 51.48
C SER A 55 -13.29 -17.90 51.50
N HIS A 56 -12.66 -18.96 51.99
CA HIS A 56 -13.12 -19.93 53.01
C HIS A 56 -14.20 -21.01 52.75
N GLU A 57 -13.74 -22.25 52.96
CA GLU A 57 -14.25 -23.34 53.82
C GLU A 57 -15.73 -23.77 53.78
N SER A 58 -15.96 -25.05 53.49
CA SER A 58 -16.54 -25.99 54.48
C SER A 58 -16.30 -27.45 54.08
N GLY A 59 -16.09 -28.30 55.08
CA GLY A 59 -15.70 -29.70 54.97
C GLY A 59 -16.83 -30.69 54.69
N GLY A 60 -16.45 -31.96 54.59
CA GLY A 60 -17.35 -33.08 54.33
C GLY A 60 -16.62 -34.41 54.25
N GLU A 61 -16.27 -34.90 55.42
CA GLU A 61 -15.71 -36.19 55.85
C GLU A 61 -16.48 -37.43 55.33
N SER A 62 -15.78 -38.50 54.92
CA SER A 62 -16.02 -39.91 55.32
C SER A 62 -15.16 -40.91 54.52
N ASP A 63 -14.09 -41.35 55.18
CA ASP A 63 -13.62 -42.72 55.43
C ASP A 63 -13.80 -43.93 54.49
N ALA A 64 -12.74 -44.73 54.60
CA ALA A 64 -12.60 -46.18 54.42
C ALA A 64 -12.54 -46.63 52.94
N GLU A 65 -11.59 -47.46 52.48
CA GLU A 65 -11.04 -48.62 53.14
C GLU A 65 -9.85 -49.13 52.30
N SER A 66 -8.84 -49.64 53.00
CA SER A 66 -7.66 -50.32 52.48
C SER A 66 -8.01 -51.62 51.74
N VAL A 67 -7.14 -52.09 50.83
CA VAL A 67 -6.54 -53.45 50.85
C VAL A 67 -5.64 -53.70 49.62
N HIS A 68 -4.40 -54.10 49.94
CA HIS A 68 -3.39 -54.91 49.23
C HIS A 68 -3.32 -55.04 47.67
N ARG A 69 -2.16 -54.60 47.16
CA ARG A 69 -1.23 -55.21 46.15
C ARG A 69 -1.25 -56.77 46.04
N PRO A 70 -0.51 -57.41 45.10
CA PRO A 70 -0.27 -57.20 43.65
C PRO A 70 -0.32 -58.54 42.85
N LEU A 71 -0.13 -58.55 41.52
CA LEU A 71 0.87 -59.38 40.79
C LEU A 71 0.59 -59.54 39.29
N SER A 72 1.69 -59.80 38.60
CA SER A 72 1.96 -59.77 37.18
C SER A 72 1.65 -61.09 36.43
N TYR A 73 1.66 -60.93 35.10
CA TYR A 73 2.20 -61.84 34.08
C TYR A 73 1.39 -63.09 33.72
N THR A 74 0.99 -63.21 32.44
CA THR A 74 1.09 -64.45 31.66
C THR A 74 1.10 -64.13 30.16
N ASP A 75 1.94 -64.88 29.45
CA ASP A 75 2.35 -64.80 28.06
C ASP A 75 1.29 -65.10 26.97
N THR A 76 1.57 -64.57 25.78
CA THR A 76 1.15 -64.90 24.38
C THR A 76 1.29 -66.39 23.97
N PRO A 77 0.99 -66.89 22.72
CA PRO A 77 0.43 -66.36 21.43
C PRO A 77 -0.55 -67.41 20.74
N PRO A 78 -0.73 -67.58 19.39
CA PRO A 78 -0.67 -66.69 18.19
C PRO A 78 -1.89 -66.77 17.22
N ALA A 79 -1.88 -65.83 16.26
CA ALA A 79 -2.28 -65.93 14.84
C ALA A 79 -3.77 -65.96 14.43
N GLU A 80 -4.21 -64.91 13.71
CA GLU A 80 -4.87 -65.08 12.41
C GLU A 80 -4.71 -63.83 11.52
N LYS A 81 -4.40 -64.06 10.23
CA LYS A 81 -4.28 -63.07 9.15
C LYS A 81 -5.60 -62.99 8.39
N LEU A 82 -6.08 -61.79 8.06
CA LEU A 82 -6.65 -61.41 6.74
C LEU A 82 -6.99 -59.90 6.76
N HIS A 83 -6.22 -59.07 6.06
CA HIS A 83 -6.43 -58.58 4.68
C HIS A 83 -7.60 -57.59 4.54
N ASP A 84 -7.26 -56.31 4.36
CA ASP A 84 -7.86 -55.31 3.45
C ASP A 84 -7.40 -53.91 3.90
N SER A 85 -7.29 -52.87 3.08
CA SER A 85 -7.10 -52.68 1.64
C SER A 85 -6.74 -51.19 1.51
N TRP A 86 -6.09 -50.84 0.42
CA TRP A 86 -5.45 -49.55 0.17
C TRP A 86 -6.34 -48.30 0.31
N ARG A 87 -5.83 -47.27 1.00
CA ARG A 87 -5.71 -45.85 0.53
C ARG A 87 -5.06 -44.96 1.60
N HIS A 88 -4.26 -43.99 1.13
CA HIS A 88 -3.47 -42.97 1.86
C HIS A 88 -2.11 -43.46 2.43
N SER A 89 -0.97 -42.85 2.10
CA SER A 89 -0.70 -41.43 2.35
C SER A 89 0.51 -40.88 1.56
N SER A 90 0.28 -40.11 0.50
CA SER A 90 1.30 -39.18 -0.06
C SER A 90 1.63 -38.04 0.91
N LEU A 91 0.74 -37.81 1.88
CA LEU A 91 0.87 -36.79 2.93
C LEU A 91 1.87 -37.18 4.02
N SER A 92 2.12 -38.48 4.26
CA SER A 92 3.14 -38.92 5.22
C SER A 92 4.55 -38.75 4.64
N THR A 93 4.71 -38.97 3.32
CA THR A 93 5.96 -38.73 2.58
C THR A 93 6.26 -37.24 2.45
N PHE A 94 5.23 -36.41 2.27
CA PHE A 94 5.37 -34.95 2.30
C PHE A 94 5.65 -34.44 3.72
N LYS A 95 5.01 -34.99 4.75
CA LYS A 95 5.29 -34.69 6.16
C LYS A 95 6.70 -35.13 6.58
N GLN A 96 7.21 -36.25 6.08
CA GLN A 96 8.61 -36.66 6.26
C GLN A 96 9.59 -35.76 5.50
N ARG A 97 9.24 -35.23 4.32
CA ARG A 97 10.05 -34.23 3.60
C ARG A 97 10.06 -32.87 4.28
N LEU A 98 8.93 -32.43 4.85
CA LEU A 98 8.84 -31.22 5.67
C LEU A 98 9.55 -31.38 7.01
N GLN A 99 9.46 -32.55 7.66
CA GLN A 99 10.22 -32.84 8.88
C GLN A 99 11.73 -32.94 8.61
N GLY A 100 12.14 -33.47 7.46
CA GLY A 100 13.53 -33.42 6.99
C GLY A 100 14.05 -32.02 6.68
N SER A 101 13.15 -31.05 6.42
CA SER A 101 13.49 -29.63 6.25
C SER A 101 13.68 -28.89 7.58
N VAL A 102 13.24 -29.44 8.71
CA VAL A 102 13.30 -28.78 10.04
C VAL A 102 14.48 -29.28 10.88
N THR A 103 15.15 -30.36 10.48
CA THR A 103 16.39 -30.84 11.10
C THR A 103 17.51 -31.02 10.07
N PRO A 104 18.33 -29.99 9.81
CA PRO A 104 19.49 -30.09 8.92
C PRO A 104 20.65 -30.87 9.56
N SER A 105 20.39 -31.73 10.55
CA SER A 105 21.40 -32.35 11.41
C SER A 105 21.64 -33.84 11.15
N LEU A 106 20.91 -34.48 10.23
CA LEU A 106 21.27 -35.84 9.83
C LEU A 106 22.41 -35.80 8.80
N HIS A 107 23.62 -35.45 9.26
CA HIS A 107 24.84 -35.75 8.53
C HIS A 107 25.09 -37.27 8.56
N GLU A 108 24.21 -38.05 7.92
CA GLU A 108 24.42 -39.49 7.82
C GLU A 108 25.48 -39.79 6.74
N LEU A 109 26.62 -40.25 7.26
CA LEU A 109 27.60 -41.18 6.70
C LEU A 109 28.22 -40.87 5.33
N LEU A 110 29.49 -40.46 5.38
CA LEU A 110 30.48 -40.92 4.40
C LEU A 110 30.33 -42.45 4.28
N GLU A 111 30.25 -42.94 3.05
CA GLU A 111 29.99 -44.35 2.69
C GLU A 111 30.89 -45.26 3.54
N LYS A 112 30.27 -46.05 4.42
CA LYS A 112 30.96 -46.99 5.30
C LYS A 112 31.48 -48.13 4.45
N ASP A 113 32.77 -48.41 4.53
CA ASP A 113 33.32 -49.56 3.83
C ASP A 113 32.67 -50.86 4.34
N THR A 114 32.24 -51.70 3.39
CA THR A 114 31.61 -53.00 3.67
C THR A 114 32.65 -54.07 4.01
N SER A 115 33.95 -53.79 3.82
CA SER A 115 35.05 -54.67 4.20
C SER A 115 35.72 -54.31 5.54
N GLY A 116 35.30 -54.97 6.62
CA GLY A 116 36.17 -55.39 7.73
C GLY A 116 36.81 -54.35 8.68
N GLN A 117 36.92 -53.07 8.35
CA GLN A 117 37.45 -52.04 9.26
C GLN A 117 36.46 -50.88 9.43
N GLY A 118 35.60 -50.97 10.46
CA GLY A 118 34.42 -50.11 10.63
C GLY A 118 34.64 -48.62 10.94
N THR A 119 35.84 -48.04 10.76
CA THR A 119 36.16 -46.64 11.09
C THR A 119 36.76 -45.83 9.94
N THR A 120 37.04 -46.43 8.78
CA THR A 120 37.58 -45.72 7.62
C THR A 120 36.45 -45.13 6.75
N ARG A 121 36.68 -43.94 6.19
CA ARG A 121 35.70 -43.22 5.35
C ARG A 121 36.42 -42.60 4.15
N GLN A 122 35.88 -42.78 2.94
CA GLN A 122 36.44 -42.19 1.72
C GLN A 122 35.97 -40.74 1.53
N TYR A 123 36.90 -39.82 1.29
CA TYR A 123 36.62 -38.42 0.95
C TYR A 123 36.83 -38.17 -0.54
N CYS A 124 35.80 -37.66 -1.20
CA CYS A 124 35.83 -37.26 -2.62
C CYS A 124 35.16 -35.90 -2.79
N TYR A 125 35.82 -34.98 -3.49
CA TYR A 125 35.37 -33.60 -3.64
C TYR A 125 34.02 -33.48 -4.34
N ASN A 126 33.82 -34.24 -5.42
CA ASN A 126 32.59 -34.17 -6.21
C ASN A 126 31.38 -34.74 -5.45
N LYS A 127 31.57 -35.85 -4.72
CA LYS A 127 30.51 -36.47 -3.90
C LYS A 127 30.11 -35.54 -2.75
N GLN A 128 31.07 -34.95 -2.04
CA GLN A 128 30.79 -34.01 -0.95
C GLN A 128 30.09 -32.75 -1.47
N ARG A 129 30.57 -32.15 -2.57
CA ARG A 129 29.94 -30.96 -3.16
C ARG A 129 28.49 -31.20 -3.55
N ASN A 130 28.19 -32.31 -4.24
CA ASN A 130 26.82 -32.63 -4.66
C ASN A 130 25.90 -32.93 -3.46
N ARG A 131 26.45 -33.54 -2.39
CA ARG A 131 25.72 -33.76 -1.13
C ARG A 131 25.39 -32.44 -0.45
N LEU A 132 26.37 -31.56 -0.27
CA LEU A 132 26.19 -30.25 0.33
C LEU A 132 25.15 -29.45 -0.46
N LEU A 133 25.33 -29.38 -1.78
CA LEU A 133 24.39 -28.70 -2.68
C LEU A 133 22.97 -29.23 -2.51
N ARG A 134 22.75 -30.55 -2.48
CA ARG A 134 21.41 -31.13 -2.31
C ARG A 134 20.77 -30.78 -0.96
N LEU A 135 21.56 -30.70 0.10
CA LEU A 135 21.06 -30.38 1.44
C LEU A 135 20.67 -28.89 1.54
N THR A 136 21.51 -28.00 1.03
CA THR A 136 21.34 -26.55 1.19
C THR A 136 20.51 -25.89 0.09
N ILE A 137 20.35 -26.53 -1.08
CA ILE A 137 19.51 -25.99 -2.16
C ILE A 137 18.03 -25.94 -1.77
N GLY A 138 17.57 -26.84 -0.90
CA GLY A 138 16.18 -26.83 -0.40
C GLY A 138 15.86 -25.55 0.38
N GLU A 139 16.80 -25.07 1.20
CA GLU A 139 16.66 -23.81 1.94
C GLU A 139 16.54 -22.61 0.99
N TRP A 140 17.31 -22.61 -0.11
CA TRP A 140 17.24 -21.59 -1.15
C TRP A 140 15.92 -21.64 -1.95
N ILE A 141 15.46 -22.85 -2.32
CA ILE A 141 14.16 -23.03 -2.99
C ILE A 141 13.02 -22.49 -2.13
N ASN A 142 13.06 -22.72 -0.81
CA ASN A 142 12.05 -22.16 0.10
C ASN A 142 12.04 -20.63 0.08
N THR A 143 13.21 -19.98 0.06
CA THR A 143 13.30 -18.51 -0.12
C THR A 143 12.67 -18.07 -1.43
N LEU A 144 13.00 -18.75 -2.54
CA LEU A 144 12.45 -18.43 -3.86
C LEU A 144 10.91 -18.53 -3.87
N VAL A 145 10.36 -19.61 -3.31
CA VAL A 145 8.91 -19.81 -3.21
C VAL A 145 8.26 -18.71 -2.39
N LEU A 146 8.83 -18.34 -1.23
CA LEU A 146 8.30 -17.25 -0.40
C LEU A 146 8.34 -15.89 -1.12
N CYS A 147 9.41 -15.59 -1.88
CA CYS A 147 9.49 -14.39 -2.70
C CYS A 147 8.42 -14.38 -3.82
N VAL A 148 8.17 -15.52 -4.48
CA VAL A 148 7.12 -15.66 -5.50
C VAL A 148 5.73 -15.49 -4.90
N ILE A 149 5.47 -16.09 -3.73
CA ILE A 149 4.20 -15.92 -3.00
C ILE A 149 3.99 -14.44 -2.65
N TYR A 150 5.02 -13.76 -2.15
CA TYR A 150 4.96 -12.34 -1.82
C TYR A 150 4.63 -11.49 -3.06
N PHE A 151 5.33 -11.73 -4.17
CA PHE A 151 5.05 -11.08 -5.44
C PHE A 151 3.62 -11.32 -5.91
N GLY A 152 3.14 -12.57 -5.81
CA GLY A 152 1.78 -12.96 -6.19
C GLY A 152 0.70 -12.24 -5.38
N ILE A 153 0.91 -12.05 -4.07
CA ILE A 153 -0.01 -11.30 -3.20
C ILE A 153 -0.08 -9.83 -3.67
N LEU A 154 1.06 -9.17 -3.86
CA LEU A 154 1.09 -7.79 -4.36
C LEU A 154 0.42 -7.67 -5.73
N TYR A 155 0.71 -8.60 -6.63
CA TYR A 155 0.18 -8.58 -7.99
C TYR A 155 -1.34 -8.76 -8.01
N ALA A 156 -1.86 -9.75 -7.28
CA ALA A 156 -3.30 -10.02 -7.22
C ALA A 156 -4.10 -8.84 -6.65
N TYR A 157 -3.58 -8.16 -5.62
CA TYR A 157 -4.25 -7.00 -5.04
C TYR A 157 -4.06 -5.72 -5.86
N SER A 158 -2.96 -5.58 -6.61
CA SER A 158 -2.77 -4.43 -7.52
C SER A 158 -3.73 -4.41 -8.71
N LYS A 159 -4.32 -5.55 -9.06
CA LYS A 159 -5.30 -5.68 -10.16
C LYS A 159 -6.74 -5.40 -9.73
N LYS A 160 -7.00 -5.23 -8.44
CA LYS A 160 -8.34 -4.90 -7.95
C LYS A 160 -8.55 -3.38 -8.01
N LEU A 161 -9.66 -2.97 -8.63
CA LEU A 161 -10.09 -1.56 -8.73
C LEU A 161 -10.38 -0.95 -7.35
N THR A 162 -10.96 -1.73 -6.43
CA THR A 162 -11.24 -1.28 -5.06
C THR A 162 -10.98 -2.40 -4.05
N ILE A 163 -10.43 -2.03 -2.89
CA ILE A 163 -10.15 -2.92 -1.77
C ILE A 163 -11.08 -2.57 -0.62
N SER A 164 -11.90 -3.53 -0.20
CA SER A 164 -12.77 -3.36 0.96
C SER A 164 -12.01 -3.50 2.28
N VAL A 165 -12.58 -2.96 3.37
CA VAL A 165 -12.02 -3.03 4.73
C VAL A 165 -11.60 -4.45 5.17
N PRO A 166 -12.41 -5.52 4.98
CA PRO A 166 -11.99 -6.87 5.34
C PRO A 166 -10.85 -7.37 4.44
N GLN A 167 -10.86 -7.04 3.15
CA GLN A 167 -9.81 -7.44 2.22
C GLN A 167 -8.46 -6.79 2.55
N ARG A 168 -8.46 -5.53 3.02
CA ARG A 168 -7.27 -4.86 3.56
C ARG A 168 -6.66 -5.64 4.73
N ARG A 169 -7.48 -6.09 5.68
CA ARG A 169 -6.98 -6.84 6.85
C ARG A 169 -6.31 -8.14 6.42
N ILE A 170 -6.90 -8.85 5.46
CA ILE A 170 -6.35 -10.07 4.88
C ILE A 170 -5.02 -9.77 4.17
N PHE A 171 -4.97 -8.72 3.35
CA PHE A 171 -3.76 -8.29 2.65
C PHE A 171 -2.61 -8.03 3.64
N ASN A 172 -2.84 -7.20 4.66
CA ASN A 172 -1.83 -6.88 5.67
C ASN A 172 -1.35 -8.11 6.45
N ALA A 173 -2.25 -9.04 6.76
CA ALA A 173 -1.89 -10.29 7.42
C ALA A 173 -1.01 -11.18 6.54
N LEU A 174 -1.36 -11.32 5.25
CA LEU A 174 -0.61 -12.14 4.30
C LEU A 174 0.78 -11.56 4.01
N THR A 175 0.91 -10.26 3.77
CA THR A 175 2.21 -9.62 3.48
C THR A 175 3.13 -9.68 4.71
N THR A 176 2.59 -9.39 5.91
CA THR A 176 3.35 -9.45 7.17
C THR A 176 3.78 -10.89 7.47
N GLY A 177 2.85 -11.85 7.39
CA GLY A 177 3.14 -13.26 7.64
C GLY A 177 4.20 -13.81 6.68
N THR A 178 4.10 -13.48 5.39
CA THR A 178 5.08 -13.92 4.38
C THR A 178 6.45 -13.27 4.60
N SER A 179 6.51 -11.99 4.99
CA SER A 179 7.76 -11.29 5.32
C SER A 179 8.47 -11.94 6.52
N LEU A 180 7.73 -12.26 7.58
CA LEU A 180 8.28 -12.93 8.77
C LEU A 180 8.81 -14.33 8.44
N LEU A 181 8.06 -15.13 7.68
CA LEU A 181 8.49 -16.45 7.24
C LEU A 181 9.76 -16.37 6.38
N LEU A 182 9.83 -15.40 5.47
CA LEU A 182 11.00 -15.14 4.64
C LEU A 182 12.22 -14.79 5.49
N GLY A 183 12.08 -13.88 6.46
CA GLY A 183 13.15 -13.50 7.38
C GLY A 183 13.66 -14.68 8.23
N VAL A 184 12.77 -15.52 8.76
CA VAL A 184 13.13 -16.71 9.54
C VAL A 184 13.86 -17.74 8.66
N ASN A 185 13.39 -18.00 7.45
CA ASN A 185 14.04 -18.95 6.52
C ASN A 185 15.46 -18.48 6.15
N LEU A 186 15.63 -17.18 5.91
CA LEU A 186 16.94 -16.58 5.61
C LEU A 186 17.89 -16.62 6.83
N ALA A 187 17.40 -16.37 8.03
CA ALA A 187 18.21 -16.49 9.24
C ALA A 187 18.65 -17.94 9.51
N ALA A 188 17.75 -18.91 9.30
CA ALA A 188 18.04 -20.33 9.48
C ALA A 188 19.08 -20.84 8.47
N SER A 189 18.92 -20.51 7.19
CA SER A 189 19.86 -20.90 6.12
C SER A 189 21.25 -20.32 6.33
N LEU A 190 21.36 -19.04 6.69
CA LEU A 190 22.66 -18.45 7.01
C LEU A 190 23.33 -19.15 8.21
N ARG A 191 22.59 -19.49 9.28
CA ARG A 191 23.16 -20.30 10.39
C ARG A 191 23.65 -21.67 9.92
N SER A 192 22.91 -22.33 9.03
CA SER A 192 23.30 -23.59 8.38
C SER A 192 24.63 -23.42 7.63
N TYR A 193 24.78 -22.33 6.88
CA TYR A 193 25.99 -22.03 6.11
C TYR A 193 27.20 -21.75 7.00
N ALA A 194 27.02 -21.03 8.12
CA ALA A 194 28.09 -20.80 9.09
C ALA A 194 28.64 -22.13 9.64
N LYS A 195 27.77 -23.10 9.94
CA LYS A 195 28.16 -24.44 10.41
C LYS A 195 28.99 -25.21 9.38
N LEU A 196 28.70 -25.05 8.09
CA LEU A 196 29.50 -25.65 7.02
C LEU A 196 30.86 -24.97 6.87
N LEU A 197 30.91 -23.65 6.99
CA LEU A 197 32.14 -22.87 6.86
C LEU A 197 33.14 -23.09 7.99
N ARG A 198 32.67 -23.41 9.21
CA ARG A 198 33.53 -23.54 10.40
C ARG A 198 34.68 -24.52 10.18
N TRP A 199 34.42 -25.69 9.58
CA TRP A 199 35.43 -26.72 9.37
C TRP A 199 36.57 -26.24 8.46
N ARG A 200 36.24 -25.45 7.43
CA ARG A 200 37.26 -24.85 6.56
C ARG A 200 38.05 -23.76 7.26
N MET A 201 37.39 -22.93 8.08
CA MET A 201 38.05 -21.88 8.87
C MET A 201 39.04 -22.46 9.90
N LEU A 202 38.68 -23.59 10.51
CA LEU A 202 39.52 -24.33 11.47
C LEU A 202 40.68 -25.07 10.80
N ALA A 203 40.51 -25.49 9.54
CA ALA A 203 41.58 -26.13 8.79
C ALA A 203 42.67 -25.17 8.27
N ALA A 204 42.31 -23.89 8.12
CA ALA A 204 43.15 -22.92 7.42
C ALA A 204 44.45 -22.58 8.16
N CYS A 205 44.38 -22.27 9.45
CA CYS A 205 45.47 -21.67 10.22
C CYS A 205 45.46 -22.17 11.66
N TYR A 206 46.63 -22.22 12.30
CA TYR A 206 46.74 -22.41 13.74
C TYR A 206 46.11 -21.24 14.49
N ARG A 207 45.26 -21.54 15.48
CA ARG A 207 44.50 -20.57 16.26
C ARG A 207 44.59 -20.89 17.74
N PRO A 208 44.62 -19.90 18.65
CA PRO A 208 44.51 -20.19 20.07
C PRO A 208 43.21 -20.93 20.35
N LEU A 209 43.25 -21.92 21.25
CA LEU A 209 42.14 -22.81 21.60
C LEU A 209 40.84 -22.05 21.91
N GLU A 210 40.94 -20.89 22.53
CA GLU A 210 39.77 -20.04 22.80
C GLU A 210 39.06 -19.55 21.53
N THR A 211 39.82 -19.11 20.52
CA THR A 211 39.25 -18.69 19.25
C THR A 211 38.82 -19.88 18.40
N PHE A 212 39.45 -21.04 18.58
CA PHE A 212 39.03 -22.30 17.96
C PHE A 212 37.62 -22.70 18.44
N ASP A 213 37.38 -22.61 19.74
CA ASP A 213 36.06 -22.90 20.33
C ASP A 213 34.99 -21.89 19.89
N LEU A 214 35.33 -20.60 19.85
CA LEU A 214 34.43 -19.56 19.32
C LEU A 214 34.05 -19.79 17.85
N VAL A 215 34.99 -20.26 17.01
CA VAL A 215 34.69 -20.64 15.61
C VAL A 215 33.82 -21.89 15.55
N MET A 216 33.99 -22.85 16.47
CA MET A 216 33.13 -24.03 16.54
C MET A 216 31.67 -23.67 16.87
N GLY A 217 31.45 -22.63 17.68
CA GLY A 217 30.14 -22.07 18.01
C GLY A 217 29.68 -20.90 17.12
N CYS A 218 30.13 -20.81 15.86
CA CYS A 218 29.81 -19.69 14.96
C CYS A 218 28.36 -19.66 14.45
N ASP A 219 27.53 -20.64 14.83
CA ASP A 219 26.09 -20.65 14.57
C ASP A 219 25.34 -19.57 15.37
N SER A 220 25.93 -19.12 16.48
CA SER A 220 25.48 -17.96 17.24
C SER A 220 26.16 -16.68 16.74
N LEU A 221 25.36 -15.69 16.32
CA LEU A 221 25.85 -14.35 15.96
C LEU A 221 26.62 -13.67 17.09
N ILE A 222 26.25 -13.94 18.34
CA ILE A 222 26.94 -13.43 19.53
C ILE A 222 28.37 -13.97 19.58
N ASN A 223 28.58 -15.24 19.24
CA ASN A 223 29.91 -15.84 19.17
C ASN A 223 30.71 -15.29 18.00
N VAL A 224 30.08 -14.99 16.85
CA VAL A 224 30.74 -14.30 15.72
C VAL A 224 31.18 -12.89 16.10
N ILE A 225 30.36 -12.14 16.85
CA ILE A 225 30.72 -10.83 17.37
C ILE A 225 31.86 -10.96 18.38
N LYS A 226 31.78 -11.88 19.35
CA LYS A 226 32.88 -12.14 20.30
C LYS A 226 34.17 -12.51 19.57
N LEU A 227 34.08 -13.33 18.52
CA LEU A 227 35.20 -13.71 17.67
C LEU A 227 35.78 -12.49 16.93
N LEU A 228 34.95 -11.56 16.44
CA LEU A 228 35.39 -10.32 15.80
C LEU A 228 36.23 -9.45 16.74
N TRP A 229 35.80 -9.30 18.00
CA TRP A 229 36.52 -8.56 19.02
C TRP A 229 37.80 -9.26 19.47
N LYS A 230 37.74 -10.59 19.62
CA LYS A 230 38.84 -11.39 20.18
C LYS A 230 39.92 -11.78 19.18
N ALA A 231 39.58 -11.90 17.90
CA ALA A 231 40.52 -12.21 16.82
C ALA A 231 41.34 -10.98 16.35
N ARG A 232 41.44 -9.94 17.19
CA ARG A 232 42.25 -8.75 16.94
C ARG A 232 43.73 -9.12 17.03
N ASN A 233 44.51 -8.73 16.03
CA ASN A 233 45.93 -9.05 15.97
C ASN A 233 46.71 -8.09 16.88
N ASP A 234 47.38 -8.61 17.91
CA ASP A 234 48.22 -7.82 18.82
C ASP A 234 49.48 -7.23 18.13
N ARG A 235 49.87 -7.77 16.97
CA ARG A 235 51.13 -7.40 16.30
C ARG A 235 51.03 -6.15 15.41
N TYR A 236 49.84 -5.82 14.89
CA TYR A 236 49.59 -4.62 14.08
C TYR A 236 48.24 -4.01 14.48
N LYS A 237 48.28 -2.92 15.26
CA LYS A 237 47.09 -2.29 15.86
C LYS A 237 46.07 -1.76 14.85
N PHE A 238 46.48 -1.52 13.60
CA PHE A 238 45.70 -0.84 12.56
C PHE A 238 45.15 -1.74 11.44
N TRP A 239 45.66 -2.96 11.23
CA TRP A 239 45.22 -3.81 10.10
C TRP A 239 44.31 -4.96 10.56
N PRO A 240 43.11 -5.13 9.95
CA PRO A 240 42.18 -6.19 10.33
C PRO A 240 42.70 -7.58 9.93
N SER A 241 42.50 -8.58 10.79
CA SER A 241 42.87 -9.96 10.45
C SER A 241 41.90 -10.55 9.42
N ARG A 242 42.36 -11.52 8.60
CA ARG A 242 41.50 -12.20 7.60
C ARG A 242 40.21 -12.75 8.20
N THR A 243 40.26 -13.22 9.45
CA THR A 243 39.07 -13.67 10.18
C THR A 243 38.14 -12.54 10.57
N GLN A 244 38.65 -11.38 10.95
CA GLN A 244 37.81 -10.21 11.21
C GLN A 244 37.07 -9.79 9.94
N ILE A 245 37.76 -9.79 8.79
CA ILE A 245 37.13 -9.51 7.49
C ILE A 245 36.01 -10.52 7.21
N CYS A 246 36.24 -11.83 7.38
CA CYS A 246 35.20 -12.83 7.20
C CYS A 246 34.02 -12.64 8.15
N CYS A 247 34.26 -12.32 9.43
CA CYS A 247 33.19 -12.05 10.39
C CYS A 247 32.40 -10.79 10.04
N VAL A 248 33.06 -9.70 9.61
CA VAL A 248 32.41 -8.46 9.19
C VAL A 248 31.56 -8.70 7.95
N VAL A 249 32.11 -9.36 6.93
CA VAL A 249 31.37 -9.70 5.70
C VAL A 249 30.15 -10.57 6.05
N TRP A 250 30.31 -11.54 6.93
CA TRP A 250 29.22 -12.40 7.39
C TRP A 250 28.10 -11.61 8.09
N LEU A 251 28.46 -10.74 9.04
CA LEU A 251 27.50 -9.88 9.74
C LEU A 251 26.83 -8.89 8.78
N PHE A 252 27.57 -8.36 7.81
CA PHE A 252 27.04 -7.45 6.79
C PHE A 252 26.02 -8.15 5.89
N ILE A 253 26.28 -9.39 5.45
CA ILE A 253 25.33 -10.18 4.67
C ILE A 253 24.05 -10.41 5.47
N HIS A 254 24.17 -10.80 6.75
CA HIS A 254 23.02 -10.95 7.64
C HIS A 254 22.22 -9.65 7.76
N LEU A 255 22.89 -8.53 8.01
CA LEU A 255 22.27 -7.22 8.16
C LEU A 255 21.58 -6.77 6.87
N ALA A 256 22.27 -6.86 5.74
CA ALA A 256 21.75 -6.47 4.42
C ALA A 256 20.47 -7.26 4.08
N ILE A 257 20.46 -8.57 4.30
CA ILE A 257 19.28 -9.40 4.05
C ILE A 257 18.12 -8.99 4.95
N THR A 258 18.35 -8.76 6.25
CA THR A 258 17.28 -8.32 7.17
C THR A 258 16.71 -6.96 6.79
N ILE A 259 17.56 -6.02 6.36
CA ILE A 259 17.14 -4.70 5.89
C ILE A 259 16.31 -4.84 4.61
N LEU A 260 16.75 -5.66 3.64
CA LEU A 260 16.00 -5.87 2.40
C LEU A 260 14.60 -6.42 2.67
N VAL A 261 14.46 -7.40 3.58
CA VAL A 261 13.15 -7.95 3.98
C VAL A 261 12.25 -6.86 4.60
N GLY A 262 12.82 -5.99 5.44
CA GLY A 262 12.08 -4.87 6.03
C GLY A 262 11.63 -3.83 5.00
N ILE A 263 12.52 -3.45 4.07
CA ILE A 263 12.24 -2.43 3.05
C ILE A 263 11.12 -2.84 2.10
N ILE A 264 10.88 -4.15 1.86
CA ILE A 264 9.75 -4.60 1.02
C ILE A 264 8.42 -4.02 1.52
N GLY A 265 8.23 -3.95 2.85
CA GLY A 265 7.01 -3.40 3.47
C GLY A 265 6.77 -1.91 3.22
N LEU A 266 7.79 -1.19 2.73
CA LEU A 266 7.72 0.24 2.43
C LEU A 266 7.45 0.54 0.94
N ASN A 267 7.44 -0.49 0.08
CA ASN A 267 7.29 -0.31 -1.38
C ASN A 267 5.86 -0.49 -1.89
N TYR A 268 4.89 -0.50 -0.97
CA TYR A 268 3.48 -0.44 -1.29
C TYR A 268 2.76 0.49 -0.32
N ASN A 269 1.72 1.16 -0.82
CA ASN A 269 0.85 2.00 -0.02
C ASN A 269 -0.63 1.68 -0.31
N LEU A 270 -1.47 1.80 0.71
CA LEU A 270 -2.91 1.64 0.60
C LEU A 270 -3.54 3.03 0.68
N ASP A 271 -3.68 3.66 -0.48
CA ASP A 271 -4.22 5.00 -0.60
C ASP A 271 -5.74 4.98 -0.73
N ILE A 272 -6.37 6.11 -0.39
CA ILE A 272 -7.79 6.33 -0.62
C ILE A 272 -7.97 6.63 -2.11
N SER A 273 -8.93 5.98 -2.75
CA SER A 273 -9.23 6.25 -4.16
C SER A 273 -9.94 7.60 -4.28
N PRO A 274 -9.43 8.55 -5.07
CA PRO A 274 -10.16 9.79 -5.36
C PRO A 274 -11.38 9.52 -6.25
N ASP A 275 -11.25 8.56 -7.17
CA ASP A 275 -12.25 8.39 -8.25
C ASP A 275 -13.31 7.34 -7.92
N HIS A 276 -13.12 6.55 -6.86
CA HIS A 276 -13.96 5.38 -6.60
C HIS A 276 -14.42 5.36 -5.15
N VAL A 277 -15.71 5.18 -4.97
CA VAL A 277 -16.34 4.98 -3.68
C VAL A 277 -16.95 3.58 -3.62
N LEU A 278 -16.92 2.99 -2.44
CA LEU A 278 -17.69 1.78 -2.13
C LEU A 278 -19.05 2.21 -1.58
N THR A 279 -20.11 1.46 -1.83
CA THR A 279 -21.43 1.75 -1.27
C THR A 279 -21.76 0.78 -0.13
N ARG A 280 -22.48 1.27 0.88
CA ARG A 280 -23.09 0.46 1.93
C ARG A 280 -24.47 1.02 2.28
N ASN A 281 -25.37 0.18 2.79
CA ASN A 281 -26.66 0.69 3.27
C ASN A 281 -26.44 1.55 4.53
N GLY A 282 -26.94 2.78 4.52
CA GLY A 282 -26.80 3.71 5.63
C GLY A 282 -27.46 5.07 5.35
N SER A 283 -27.14 6.05 6.20
CA SER A 283 -27.65 7.40 6.04
C SER A 283 -26.92 8.15 4.93
N VAL A 284 -27.69 8.70 3.99
CA VAL A 284 -27.23 9.54 2.88
C VAL A 284 -27.70 10.96 3.07
N SER A 285 -26.94 11.92 2.57
CA SER A 285 -27.29 13.34 2.51
C SER A 285 -27.67 13.68 1.08
N ILE A 286 -28.90 14.11 0.86
CA ILE A 286 -29.46 14.46 -0.45
C ILE A 286 -29.82 15.94 -0.51
N VAL A 287 -29.75 16.55 -1.70
CA VAL A 287 -30.27 17.91 -1.90
C VAL A 287 -31.78 17.95 -1.65
N ASP A 288 -32.24 18.97 -0.93
CA ASP A 288 -33.64 19.15 -0.59
C ASP A 288 -34.27 20.29 -1.40
N LEU A 289 -34.74 19.99 -2.61
CA LEU A 289 -35.33 21.02 -3.48
C LEU A 289 -36.57 21.70 -2.84
N GLU A 290 -37.22 21.09 -1.86
CA GLU A 290 -38.34 21.72 -1.14
C GLU A 290 -37.91 22.95 -0.34
N SER A 291 -36.63 23.06 0.04
CA SER A 291 -36.15 24.24 0.77
C SER A 291 -36.12 25.51 -0.07
N LEU A 292 -36.36 25.40 -1.39
CA LEU A 292 -36.55 26.55 -2.27
C LEU A 292 -37.82 27.33 -1.95
N SER A 293 -38.84 26.69 -1.36
CA SER A 293 -40.08 27.35 -0.97
C SER A 293 -39.98 27.87 0.48
N THR A 294 -39.50 29.09 0.68
CA THR A 294 -39.37 29.70 2.02
C THR A 294 -40.66 30.33 2.54
N GLY A 295 -41.68 30.41 1.69
CA GLY A 295 -43.00 30.99 2.00
C GLY A 295 -43.16 32.42 1.47
N ASN A 296 -42.09 33.04 0.97
CA ASN A 296 -42.15 34.28 0.20
C ASN A 296 -41.97 33.97 -1.29
N TYR A 297 -43.08 33.60 -1.94
CA TYR A 297 -43.08 33.07 -3.30
C TYR A 297 -42.30 33.92 -4.31
N LEU A 298 -42.48 35.25 -4.33
CA LEU A 298 -41.76 36.12 -5.29
C LEU A 298 -40.25 36.15 -5.05
N SER A 299 -39.82 36.12 -3.77
CA SER A 299 -38.40 36.01 -3.44
C SER A 299 -37.82 34.64 -3.77
N ASP A 300 -38.64 33.59 -3.67
CA ASP A 300 -38.23 32.23 -4.01
C ASP A 300 -38.01 32.10 -5.54
N LEU A 301 -38.87 32.75 -6.36
CA LEU A 301 -38.72 32.81 -7.82
C LEU A 301 -37.41 33.52 -8.23
N SER A 302 -37.11 34.67 -7.64
CA SER A 302 -35.87 35.41 -7.93
C SER A 302 -34.62 34.65 -7.47
N ALA A 303 -34.70 33.89 -6.37
CA ALA A 303 -33.62 33.02 -5.93
C ALA A 303 -33.36 31.87 -6.92
N ILE A 304 -34.43 31.24 -7.44
CA ILE A 304 -34.33 30.16 -8.44
C ILE A 304 -33.72 30.65 -9.74
N GLN A 305 -34.08 31.85 -10.18
CA GLN A 305 -33.43 32.48 -11.32
C GLN A 305 -31.92 32.64 -11.12
N ASN A 306 -31.50 33.12 -9.95
CA ASN A 306 -30.08 33.27 -9.63
C ASN A 306 -29.34 31.93 -9.64
N TRP A 307 -29.99 30.83 -9.22
CA TRP A 307 -29.44 29.49 -9.36
C TRP A 307 -29.29 29.07 -10.81
N GLY A 308 -30.24 29.39 -11.69
CA GLY A 308 -30.12 29.11 -13.12
C GLY A 308 -29.03 29.93 -13.80
N ILE A 309 -28.85 31.22 -13.43
CA ILE A 309 -27.71 32.02 -13.90
C ILE A 309 -26.40 31.36 -13.50
N ARG A 310 -26.26 30.89 -12.26
CA ARG A 310 -25.07 30.13 -11.83
C ARG A 310 -24.94 28.80 -12.55
N GLY A 311 -26.06 28.14 -12.85
CA GLY A 311 -26.12 26.89 -13.59
C GLY A 311 -25.62 26.97 -15.02
N THR A 312 -25.47 28.17 -15.60
CA THR A 312 -24.92 28.33 -16.96
C THR A 312 -23.49 27.82 -17.11
N VAL A 313 -22.72 27.72 -16.01
CA VAL A 313 -21.36 27.13 -16.05
C VAL A 313 -21.37 25.60 -16.13
N THR A 314 -22.51 24.96 -15.89
CA THR A 314 -22.62 23.50 -15.92
C THR A 314 -22.63 22.99 -17.36
N GLN A 315 -21.87 21.93 -17.62
CA GLN A 315 -21.70 21.39 -18.95
C GLN A 315 -22.85 20.44 -19.30
N ALA A 316 -23.47 20.67 -20.46
CA ALA A 316 -24.40 19.74 -21.09
C ALA A 316 -23.63 18.61 -21.80
N LEU A 317 -24.05 17.37 -21.56
CA LEU A 317 -23.55 16.16 -22.21
C LEU A 317 -24.57 15.63 -23.21
N ASP A 318 -24.08 14.96 -24.25
CA ASP A 318 -24.96 14.21 -25.16
C ASP A 318 -25.49 12.97 -24.44
N TRP A 319 -26.69 12.52 -24.80
CA TRP A 319 -27.34 11.34 -24.23
C TRP A 319 -26.54 10.05 -24.38
N ASP A 320 -25.73 9.97 -25.44
CA ASP A 320 -24.89 8.81 -25.73
C ASP A 320 -23.51 8.87 -25.01
N ASP A 321 -23.21 9.95 -24.28
CA ASP A 321 -21.91 10.11 -23.61
C ASP A 321 -21.76 9.14 -22.41
N PRO A 322 -20.70 8.32 -22.37
CA PRO A 322 -20.52 7.28 -21.34
C PRO A 322 -19.95 7.80 -20.01
N LEU A 323 -19.98 9.11 -19.75
CA LEU A 323 -19.23 9.73 -18.65
C LEU A 323 -20.16 10.48 -17.68
N GLU A 324 -20.33 9.90 -16.50
CA GLU A 324 -21.02 10.50 -15.36
C GLU A 324 -20.01 11.39 -14.56
N PHE A 325 -19.84 12.65 -14.96
CA PHE A 325 -19.05 13.62 -14.20
C PHE A 325 -19.92 14.38 -13.18
N LEU A 326 -19.28 14.83 -12.09
CA LEU A 326 -19.87 15.78 -11.15
C LEU A 326 -20.22 17.09 -11.90
N GLU A 327 -21.34 17.71 -11.54
CA GLU A 327 -21.85 18.98 -12.12
C GLU A 327 -22.25 18.95 -13.62
N THR A 328 -22.59 17.79 -14.18
CA THR A 328 -23.03 17.66 -15.59
C THR A 328 -24.47 17.19 -15.71
N TYR A 329 -25.17 17.59 -16.78
CA TYR A 329 -26.51 17.11 -17.12
C TYR A 329 -26.58 16.71 -18.59
N TYR A 330 -27.53 15.86 -18.93
CA TYR A 330 -27.71 15.36 -20.29
C TYR A 330 -28.74 16.19 -21.03
N SER A 331 -28.48 16.46 -22.31
CA SER A 331 -29.37 17.21 -23.20
C SER A 331 -29.46 16.55 -24.57
N THR A 332 -30.64 16.51 -25.15
CA THR A 332 -30.87 16.21 -26.58
C THR A 332 -30.54 17.39 -27.49
N PHE A 333 -30.27 18.56 -26.92
CA PHE A 333 -30.14 19.84 -27.61
C PHE A 333 -31.40 20.29 -28.37
N ASP A 334 -32.58 19.71 -28.08
CA ASP A 334 -33.87 20.05 -28.70
C ASP A 334 -34.97 20.48 -27.71
N GLY A 335 -34.64 20.62 -26.43
CA GLY A 335 -35.58 20.99 -25.36
C GLY A 335 -35.84 19.90 -24.33
N HIS A 336 -35.18 18.74 -24.43
CA HIS A 336 -35.26 17.69 -23.41
C HIS A 336 -33.93 17.51 -22.67
N THR A 337 -33.99 17.65 -21.34
CA THR A 337 -32.82 17.56 -20.46
C THR A 337 -33.11 16.67 -19.26
N PHE A 338 -32.09 16.02 -18.73
CA PHE A 338 -32.19 15.27 -17.48
C PHE A 338 -30.90 15.31 -16.67
N TYR A 339 -31.01 15.17 -15.35
CA TYR A 339 -29.90 15.21 -14.40
C TYR A 339 -30.01 14.06 -13.40
N TYR A 340 -28.87 13.42 -13.10
CA TYR A 340 -28.74 12.44 -12.03
C TYR A 340 -28.25 13.11 -10.75
N PHE A 341 -28.97 12.88 -9.65
CA PHE A 341 -28.60 13.47 -8.36
C PHE A 341 -27.33 12.86 -7.79
N GLN A 342 -26.63 13.63 -6.97
CA GLN A 342 -25.47 13.20 -6.20
C GLN A 342 -25.86 12.91 -4.76
N ASP A 343 -25.65 11.68 -4.32
CA ASP A 343 -25.84 11.29 -2.93
C ASP A 343 -24.53 11.42 -2.16
N GLN A 344 -24.55 12.15 -1.05
CA GLN A 344 -23.37 12.36 -0.21
C GLN A 344 -23.44 11.50 1.04
N ASN A 345 -22.29 11.19 1.63
CA ASN A 345 -22.24 10.58 2.95
C ASN A 345 -22.65 11.58 4.03
N ALA A 346 -23.63 11.21 4.86
CA ALA A 346 -24.20 12.09 5.89
C ALA A 346 -23.19 12.59 6.94
N ASN A 347 -22.08 11.88 7.14
CA ASN A 347 -21.04 12.26 8.10
C ASN A 347 -19.82 12.93 7.44
N ASP A 348 -19.68 12.80 6.12
CA ASP A 348 -18.52 13.28 5.37
C ASP A 348 -18.94 13.67 3.94
N SER A 349 -19.17 14.96 3.73
CA SER A 349 -19.63 15.49 2.44
C SER A 349 -18.59 15.38 1.32
N SER A 350 -17.32 15.05 1.63
CA SER A 350 -16.30 14.82 0.60
C SER A 350 -16.49 13.51 -0.16
N GLN A 351 -17.37 12.63 0.33
CA GLN A 351 -17.70 11.36 -0.30
C GLN A 351 -19.07 11.48 -0.96
N SER A 352 -19.09 11.59 -2.29
CA SER A 352 -20.31 11.60 -3.10
C SER A 352 -20.31 10.43 -4.07
N ILE A 353 -21.51 10.06 -4.52
CA ILE A 353 -21.74 9.14 -5.62
C ILE A 353 -22.91 9.65 -6.46
N ILE A 354 -22.85 9.43 -7.77
CA ILE A 354 -23.99 9.69 -8.65
C ILE A 354 -25.05 8.61 -8.40
N SER A 355 -26.23 9.07 -8.04
CA SER A 355 -27.39 8.26 -7.67
C SER A 355 -28.12 7.77 -8.91
N SER A 356 -28.89 6.69 -8.78
CA SER A 356 -29.83 6.25 -9.84
C SER A 356 -31.05 7.16 -9.98
N ARG A 357 -31.22 8.12 -9.06
CA ARG A 357 -32.31 9.09 -9.03
C ARG A 357 -32.06 10.18 -10.06
N HIS A 358 -33.07 10.51 -10.84
CA HIS A 358 -32.99 11.56 -11.85
C HIS A 358 -34.25 12.41 -11.92
N ILE A 359 -34.10 13.60 -12.48
CA ILE A 359 -35.19 14.54 -12.77
C ILE A 359 -35.04 15.06 -14.20
N GLN A 360 -36.15 15.40 -14.85
CA GLN A 360 -36.18 15.76 -16.26
C GLN A 360 -36.91 17.09 -16.47
N SER A 361 -36.51 17.83 -17.51
CA SER A 361 -37.19 19.06 -17.96
C SER A 361 -37.47 18.97 -19.46
N TYR A 362 -38.71 19.25 -19.83
CA TYR A 362 -39.20 19.24 -21.21
C TYR A 362 -39.71 20.62 -21.59
N ALA A 363 -38.99 21.28 -22.49
CA ALA A 363 -39.38 22.54 -23.10
C ALA A 363 -39.82 22.32 -24.54
N TYR A 364 -40.90 22.98 -24.94
CA TYR A 364 -41.38 23.04 -26.32
C TYR A 364 -41.68 24.49 -26.68
N CYS A 365 -41.30 24.94 -27.88
CA CYS A 365 -41.46 26.32 -28.32
C CYS A 365 -41.97 26.41 -29.76
N ASP A 366 -42.95 27.29 -29.98
CA ASP A 366 -43.37 27.72 -31.31
C ASP A 366 -42.79 29.12 -31.59
N GLY A 367 -42.01 29.23 -32.67
CA GLY A 367 -41.34 30.47 -33.07
C GLY A 367 -42.10 31.21 -34.17
N TYR A 368 -42.23 32.52 -34.00
CA TYR A 368 -42.95 33.42 -34.88
C TYR A 368 -42.05 34.59 -35.31
N GLU A 369 -42.19 34.99 -36.57
CA GLU A 369 -41.47 36.11 -37.14
C GLU A 369 -42.06 37.44 -36.65
N VAL A 370 -41.20 38.37 -36.24
CA VAL A 370 -41.59 39.70 -35.77
C VAL A 370 -41.52 40.68 -36.93
N ILE A 371 -42.67 41.25 -37.30
CA ILE A 371 -42.82 42.21 -38.41
C ILE A 371 -42.49 43.64 -37.95
N ASP A 372 -42.92 44.01 -36.75
CA ASP A 372 -42.69 45.33 -36.17
C ASP A 372 -42.07 45.24 -34.77
N GLY A 373 -41.15 46.14 -34.46
CA GLY A 373 -40.36 46.11 -33.21
C GLY A 373 -39.23 45.07 -33.18
N ALA A 374 -38.86 44.47 -34.32
CA ALA A 374 -37.85 43.41 -34.42
C ALA A 374 -36.47 43.79 -33.83
N SER A 375 -36.09 45.07 -33.88
CA SER A 375 -34.84 45.59 -33.30
C SER A 375 -34.84 45.70 -31.77
N GLY A 376 -35.96 45.40 -31.10
CA GLY A 376 -36.06 45.44 -29.63
C GLY A 376 -35.96 46.84 -29.03
N ASN A 377 -36.28 47.89 -29.79
CA ASN A 377 -36.29 49.30 -29.38
C ASN A 377 -37.68 49.81 -28.98
N LEU A 378 -38.73 49.04 -29.26
CA LEU A 378 -40.11 49.36 -28.92
C LEU A 378 -40.54 48.60 -27.66
N SER A 379 -41.52 49.14 -26.94
CA SER A 379 -42.17 48.48 -25.79
C SER A 379 -43.25 47.48 -26.21
N TYR A 380 -43.34 47.17 -27.50
CA TYR A 380 -44.26 46.21 -28.08
C TYR A 380 -43.64 45.61 -29.33
N ILE A 381 -44.13 44.45 -29.72
CA ILE A 381 -43.79 43.78 -30.97
C ILE A 381 -45.06 43.33 -31.67
N VAL A 382 -45.01 43.29 -33.00
CA VAL A 382 -46.08 42.69 -33.80
C VAL A 382 -45.51 41.47 -34.50
N TYR A 383 -46.00 40.29 -34.14
CA TYR A 383 -45.57 39.03 -34.74
C TYR A 383 -46.70 38.39 -35.53
N ASN A 384 -46.36 37.65 -36.58
CA ASN A 384 -47.33 36.91 -37.36
C ASN A 384 -47.52 35.51 -36.78
N ASN A 385 -48.73 35.20 -36.29
CA ASN A 385 -49.03 33.89 -35.72
C ASN A 385 -49.45 32.82 -36.76
N GLY A 386 -49.30 33.13 -38.06
CA GLY A 386 -49.76 32.32 -39.19
C GLY A 386 -51.16 32.66 -39.69
N GLU A 387 -52.01 33.27 -38.85
CA GLU A 387 -53.39 33.66 -39.20
C GLU A 387 -53.59 35.18 -39.20
N GLN A 388 -52.96 35.88 -38.26
CA GLN A 388 -53.09 37.32 -38.06
C GLN A 388 -51.84 37.92 -37.40
N ASP A 389 -51.69 39.22 -37.58
CA ASP A 389 -50.65 40.00 -36.90
C ASP A 389 -51.11 40.29 -35.46
N VAL A 390 -50.37 39.78 -34.49
CA VAL A 390 -50.68 39.89 -33.06
C VAL A 390 -49.77 40.92 -32.41
N ASN A 391 -50.35 41.91 -31.76
CA ASN A 391 -49.60 42.90 -30.97
C ASN A 391 -49.35 42.36 -29.56
N GLN A 392 -48.08 42.22 -29.20
CA GLN A 392 -47.62 41.79 -27.88
C GLN A 392 -46.84 42.91 -27.20
N SER A 393 -47.30 43.32 -26.01
CA SER A 393 -46.56 44.26 -25.18
C SER A 393 -45.35 43.59 -24.55
N LEU A 394 -44.22 44.29 -24.55
CA LEU A 394 -43.02 43.90 -23.83
C LEU A 394 -42.89 44.72 -22.54
N PRO A 395 -42.47 44.12 -21.41
CA PRO A 395 -42.27 44.85 -20.17
C PRO A 395 -41.14 45.87 -20.26
N VAL A 396 -40.10 45.53 -21.01
CA VAL A 396 -38.92 46.35 -21.24
C VAL A 396 -38.41 46.07 -22.65
N ALA A 397 -37.85 47.10 -23.29
CA ALA A 397 -37.17 46.97 -24.56
C ALA A 397 -35.79 46.30 -24.34
N PRO A 398 -35.53 45.10 -24.90
CA PRO A 398 -34.27 44.40 -24.66
C PRO A 398 -33.04 45.07 -25.29
N GLY A 399 -33.26 45.95 -26.26
CA GLY A 399 -32.20 46.50 -27.11
C GLY A 399 -31.74 45.50 -28.19
N PRO A 400 -30.81 45.93 -29.06
CA PRO A 400 -30.33 45.11 -30.17
C PRO A 400 -29.66 43.82 -29.69
N ALA A 401 -29.97 42.70 -30.34
CA ALA A 401 -29.49 41.36 -30.00
C ALA A 401 -29.81 40.88 -28.56
N GLY A 402 -30.62 41.61 -27.79
CA GLY A 402 -31.04 41.18 -26.45
C GLY A 402 -32.11 40.08 -26.49
N PHE A 403 -32.11 39.25 -25.45
CA PHE A 403 -33.08 38.19 -25.23
C PHE A 403 -33.91 38.49 -23.98
N THR A 404 -35.24 38.43 -24.09
CA THR A 404 -36.16 38.59 -22.96
C THR A 404 -36.95 37.30 -22.78
N ALA A 405 -36.97 36.76 -21.57
CA ALA A 405 -37.84 35.65 -21.19
C ALA A 405 -38.90 36.14 -20.19
N ILE A 406 -40.15 35.78 -20.41
CA ILE A 406 -41.32 36.20 -19.62
C ILE A 406 -42.03 34.94 -19.16
N SER A 407 -41.98 34.66 -17.86
CA SER A 407 -42.59 33.46 -17.29
C SER A 407 -43.94 33.78 -16.64
N GLY A 408 -44.95 32.95 -16.91
CA GLY A 408 -46.31 33.14 -16.44
C GLY A 408 -46.58 32.56 -15.04
N LEU A 409 -47.01 33.41 -14.10
CA LEU A 409 -47.45 33.00 -12.76
C LEU A 409 -48.76 32.22 -12.78
N ASN A 410 -49.61 32.45 -13.80
CA ASN A 410 -50.89 31.74 -13.99
C ASN A 410 -50.88 30.85 -15.25
N SER A 411 -49.96 29.89 -15.26
CA SER A 411 -49.77 28.96 -16.38
C SER A 411 -50.88 27.92 -16.48
N THR A 412 -51.30 27.59 -17.71
CA THR A 412 -52.43 26.69 -18.00
C THR A 412 -51.99 25.30 -18.49
N CYS A 413 -50.70 25.08 -18.74
CA CYS A 413 -50.17 23.86 -19.34
C CYS A 413 -50.05 22.66 -18.38
N GLY A 414 -50.23 22.86 -17.07
CA GLY A 414 -50.24 21.77 -16.08
C GLY A 414 -49.73 22.19 -14.70
N PRO A 415 -49.78 21.29 -13.69
CA PRO A 415 -49.39 21.63 -12.33
C PRO A 415 -47.90 21.92 -12.17
N ARG A 416 -47.04 21.24 -12.94
CA ARG A 416 -45.56 21.38 -12.95
C ARG A 416 -45.01 22.11 -14.17
N CYS A 417 -45.89 22.80 -14.90
CA CYS A 417 -45.56 23.42 -16.17
C CYS A 417 -45.73 24.94 -16.08
N VAL A 418 -44.86 25.66 -16.79
CA VAL A 418 -44.92 27.12 -16.94
C VAL A 418 -44.95 27.50 -18.41
N ASN A 419 -45.87 28.39 -18.76
CA ASN A 419 -45.89 29.08 -20.05
C ASN A 419 -44.84 30.19 -20.01
N ILE A 420 -43.96 30.20 -21.00
CA ILE A 420 -42.85 31.14 -21.12
C ILE A 420 -42.94 31.79 -22.49
N ASN A 421 -43.05 33.11 -22.52
CA ASN A 421 -42.92 33.87 -23.75
C ASN A 421 -41.49 34.38 -23.84
N ALA A 422 -40.83 34.19 -24.98
CA ALA A 422 -39.47 34.66 -25.18
C ALA A 422 -39.36 35.53 -26.44
N PHE A 423 -38.53 36.56 -26.38
CA PHE A 423 -38.29 37.46 -27.50
C PHE A 423 -36.79 37.62 -27.72
N GLN A 424 -36.32 37.28 -28.92
CA GLN A 424 -34.97 37.54 -29.38
C GLN A 424 -35.01 38.72 -30.35
N ALA A 425 -34.38 39.84 -29.97
CA ALA A 425 -34.26 41.01 -30.82
C ALA A 425 -33.19 40.82 -31.91
N ALA A 426 -33.39 41.45 -33.06
CA ALA A 426 -32.41 41.51 -34.15
C ALA A 426 -31.20 42.38 -33.77
N SER A 427 -30.06 42.12 -34.42
CA SER A 427 -28.85 42.95 -34.29
C SER A 427 -29.02 44.30 -34.99
N SER A 428 -28.29 45.33 -34.55
CA SER A 428 -28.33 46.64 -35.20
C SER A 428 -27.59 46.59 -36.54
N PRO A 429 -28.18 47.13 -37.64
CA PRO A 429 -27.57 47.08 -38.98
C PRO A 429 -26.31 47.97 -39.14
N ASP A 430 -26.04 48.87 -38.20
CA ASP A 430 -24.93 49.86 -38.28
C ASP A 430 -23.60 49.39 -37.64
N GLY A 431 -23.50 48.13 -37.20
CA GLY A 431 -22.25 47.59 -36.66
C GLY A 431 -21.27 47.19 -37.78
N ASP A 432 -20.05 47.74 -37.75
CA ASP A 432 -18.95 47.32 -38.63
C ASP A 432 -18.83 45.79 -38.59
N THR A 433 -18.99 45.17 -39.76
CA THR A 433 -18.98 43.71 -39.94
C THR A 433 -17.55 43.19 -39.84
N ASP A 434 -17.00 43.19 -38.63
CA ASP A 434 -15.78 42.44 -38.36
C ASP A 434 -16.06 40.95 -38.59
N GLU A 435 -15.08 40.28 -39.18
CA GLU A 435 -15.08 38.96 -39.85
C GLU A 435 -15.52 37.75 -38.99
N TYR A 436 -15.99 37.97 -37.76
CA TYR A 436 -16.50 36.94 -36.84
C TYR A 436 -18.02 37.12 -36.63
N ASN A 437 -18.80 36.32 -37.38
CA ASN A 437 -20.27 36.24 -37.46
C ASN A 437 -21.04 36.13 -36.12
N TYR A 438 -21.25 37.23 -35.42
CA TYR A 438 -22.25 37.36 -34.34
C TYR A 438 -23.37 38.31 -34.78
N TYR A 439 -24.31 37.81 -35.58
CA TYR A 439 -25.37 38.63 -36.15
C TYR A 439 -26.71 37.88 -36.14
N ILE A 440 -27.73 38.53 -35.60
CA ILE A 440 -29.11 38.04 -35.57
C ILE A 440 -29.86 38.80 -36.66
N ASP A 441 -30.16 38.10 -37.76
CA ASP A 441 -30.73 38.69 -38.96
C ASP A 441 -32.15 39.24 -38.72
N GLU A 442 -32.95 38.48 -37.98
CA GLU A 442 -34.38 38.72 -37.80
C GLU A 442 -34.76 38.56 -36.32
N GLY A 443 -35.65 39.43 -35.86
CA GLY A 443 -36.26 39.34 -34.53
C GLY A 443 -37.33 38.24 -34.51
N ARG A 444 -37.33 37.41 -33.46
CA ARG A 444 -38.28 36.30 -33.33
C ARG A 444 -38.91 36.25 -31.96
N PHE A 445 -40.20 35.93 -31.93
CA PHE A 445 -40.98 35.74 -30.73
C PHE A 445 -41.35 34.27 -30.57
N TYR A 446 -41.26 33.76 -29.34
CA TYR A 446 -41.47 32.35 -29.03
C TYR A 446 -42.52 32.21 -27.96
N ILE A 447 -43.44 31.28 -28.17
CA ILE A 447 -44.39 30.85 -27.15
C ILE A 447 -43.96 29.45 -26.75
N CYS A 448 -43.56 29.30 -25.49
CA CYS A 448 -42.95 28.08 -24.97
C CYS A 448 -43.69 27.54 -23.76
N ASN A 449 -43.55 26.23 -23.54
CA ASN A 449 -44.05 25.53 -22.38
C ASN A 449 -42.87 24.74 -21.82
N ASN A 450 -42.53 24.91 -20.54
CA ASN A 450 -41.54 24.07 -19.88
C ASN A 450 -42.18 23.28 -18.75
N THR A 451 -41.89 21.99 -18.66
CA THR A 451 -42.40 21.08 -17.64
C THR A 451 -41.26 20.35 -16.95
N VAL A 452 -41.21 20.44 -15.62
CA VAL A 452 -40.28 19.67 -14.78
C VAL A 452 -41.01 18.44 -14.23
N THR A 453 -40.46 17.25 -14.44
CA THR A 453 -41.09 15.99 -14.01
C THR A 453 -40.92 15.74 -12.51
N GLN A 454 -41.47 14.63 -12.03
CA GLN A 454 -41.11 14.12 -10.70
C GLN A 454 -39.73 13.45 -10.75
N VAL A 455 -39.08 13.40 -9.59
CA VAL A 455 -37.87 12.59 -9.39
C VAL A 455 -38.25 11.12 -9.56
N GLU A 456 -37.49 10.42 -10.39
CA GLU A 456 -37.67 9.00 -10.70
C GLU A 456 -36.39 8.23 -10.36
N ASP A 457 -36.52 6.94 -10.07
CA ASP A 457 -35.39 6.04 -9.83
C ASP A 457 -35.61 4.75 -10.61
N ASN A 458 -34.60 4.36 -11.37
CA ASN A 458 -34.65 3.17 -12.22
C ASN A 458 -34.63 1.86 -11.43
N THR A 459 -34.26 1.90 -10.14
CA THR A 459 -33.96 0.70 -9.35
C THR A 459 -34.91 0.44 -8.19
N MET A 460 -35.48 1.50 -7.58
CA MET A 460 -36.28 1.38 -6.36
C MET A 460 -37.48 2.34 -6.35
N ALA A 461 -38.51 1.99 -5.59
CA ALA A 461 -39.61 2.90 -5.31
C ALA A 461 -39.14 4.00 -4.35
N LEU A 462 -39.28 5.27 -4.77
CA LEU A 462 -38.86 6.42 -4.00
C LEU A 462 -39.77 6.66 -2.78
N THR A 463 -39.13 6.94 -1.64
CA THR A 463 -39.81 7.42 -0.42
C THR A 463 -40.22 8.89 -0.60
N ALA A 464 -41.20 9.36 0.17
CA ALA A 464 -41.67 10.75 0.15
C ALA A 464 -40.54 11.79 0.35
N ASP A 465 -39.44 11.43 1.02
CA ASP A 465 -38.28 12.30 1.23
C ASP A 465 -37.55 12.71 -0.05
N TYR A 466 -37.71 11.95 -1.14
CA TYR A 466 -37.06 12.20 -2.42
C TYR A 466 -37.96 12.93 -3.42
N LEU A 467 -39.22 13.18 -3.07
CA LEU A 467 -40.20 13.78 -3.97
C LEU A 467 -40.12 15.30 -3.93
N VAL A 468 -40.31 15.91 -5.10
CA VAL A 468 -40.45 17.36 -5.26
C VAL A 468 -41.93 17.70 -5.41
N SER A 469 -42.39 18.77 -4.79
CA SER A 469 -43.75 19.29 -4.85
C SER A 469 -44.03 19.95 -6.19
N ASP A 470 -45.30 19.98 -6.58
CA ASP A 470 -45.71 20.59 -7.84
C ASP A 470 -45.41 22.10 -7.87
N LEU A 471 -45.44 22.75 -6.70
CA LEU A 471 -45.08 24.16 -6.55
C LEU A 471 -43.61 24.38 -6.93
N VAL A 472 -42.69 23.65 -6.31
CA VAL A 472 -41.25 23.77 -6.57
C VAL A 472 -40.92 23.39 -8.01
N ALA A 473 -41.51 22.31 -8.53
CA ALA A 473 -41.32 21.92 -9.93
C ALA A 473 -41.78 23.03 -10.89
N ARG A 474 -42.90 23.72 -10.59
CA ARG A 474 -43.35 24.87 -11.37
C ARG A 474 -42.40 26.06 -11.26
N MET A 475 -41.88 26.35 -10.07
CA MET A 475 -40.88 27.41 -9.91
C MET A 475 -39.61 27.10 -10.73
N LEU A 476 -39.13 25.85 -10.74
CA LEU A 476 -37.99 25.46 -11.56
C LEU A 476 -38.28 25.55 -13.07
N ALA A 477 -39.48 25.18 -13.49
CA ALA A 477 -39.87 25.20 -14.90
C ALA A 477 -39.82 26.60 -15.52
N GLY A 478 -40.18 27.65 -14.77
CA GLY A 478 -40.12 29.02 -15.28
C GLY A 478 -38.82 29.78 -14.98
N ALA A 479 -37.79 29.09 -14.46
CA ALA A 479 -36.58 29.69 -13.88
C ALA A 479 -36.06 30.87 -14.71
N ILE A 480 -35.83 30.63 -16.02
CA ILE A 480 -35.22 31.58 -16.97
C ILE A 480 -35.94 32.93 -17.09
N GLY A 481 -37.22 33.03 -16.74
CA GLY A 481 -38.01 34.26 -16.86
C GLY A 481 -38.40 34.88 -15.51
N TRP A 482 -37.99 34.31 -14.37
CA TRP A 482 -38.22 34.92 -13.06
C TRP A 482 -37.25 36.06 -12.79
N SER A 483 -37.60 36.97 -11.88
CA SER A 483 -36.71 38.06 -11.49
C SER A 483 -37.08 38.66 -10.14
N ASP A 484 -36.27 39.58 -9.65
CA ASP A 484 -36.62 40.43 -8.49
C ASP A 484 -37.46 41.66 -8.88
N ASN A 485 -37.87 41.75 -10.16
CA ASN A 485 -38.72 42.85 -10.63
C ASN A 485 -40.18 42.61 -10.21
N PRO A 486 -40.95 43.69 -9.95
CA PRO A 486 -42.36 43.54 -9.66
C PRO A 486 -43.09 42.87 -10.84
N PRO A 487 -44.00 41.92 -10.56
CA PRO A 487 -44.80 41.26 -11.59
C PRO A 487 -45.57 42.24 -12.50
N ILE A 488 -45.62 41.91 -13.79
CA ILE A 488 -46.30 42.67 -14.84
C ILE A 488 -47.67 42.05 -15.17
N ALA A 489 -48.41 42.66 -16.11
CA ALA A 489 -49.69 42.16 -16.61
C ALA A 489 -50.73 41.88 -15.49
N ASP A 490 -50.94 42.85 -14.60
CA ASP A 490 -51.76 42.73 -13.38
C ASP A 490 -51.30 41.62 -12.42
N GLY A 491 -49.98 41.41 -12.33
CA GLY A 491 -49.38 40.45 -11.43
C GLY A 491 -49.45 39.00 -11.91
N LYS A 492 -49.48 38.79 -13.23
CA LYS A 492 -49.61 37.47 -13.85
C LYS A 492 -48.32 36.95 -14.47
N GLU A 493 -47.33 37.80 -14.68
CA GLU A 493 -46.10 37.49 -15.39
C GLU A 493 -44.91 38.14 -14.70
N GLU A 494 -43.75 37.51 -14.78
CA GLU A 494 -42.45 38.11 -14.47
C GLU A 494 -41.55 37.97 -15.68
N TYR A 495 -40.46 38.74 -15.70
CA TYR A 495 -39.54 38.70 -16.83
C TYR A 495 -38.09 38.85 -16.39
N ALA A 496 -37.21 38.19 -17.13
CA ALA A 496 -35.77 38.39 -17.09
C ALA A 496 -35.29 38.95 -18.43
N LEU A 497 -34.38 39.92 -18.35
CA LEU A 497 -33.72 40.51 -19.50
C LEU A 497 -32.26 40.07 -19.55
N TYR A 498 -31.85 39.56 -20.70
CA TYR A 498 -30.50 39.13 -21.01
C TYR A 498 -29.96 39.98 -22.15
N THR A 499 -29.07 40.91 -21.83
CA THR A 499 -28.45 41.78 -22.84
C THR A 499 -27.48 40.99 -23.72
N ASN A 500 -27.09 41.57 -24.85
CA ASN A 500 -26.10 40.96 -25.77
C ASN A 500 -24.74 40.64 -25.12
N SER A 501 -24.44 41.24 -23.97
CA SER A 501 -23.22 40.99 -23.19
C SER A 501 -23.34 39.83 -22.20
N SER A 502 -24.54 39.26 -22.02
CA SER A 502 -24.76 38.14 -21.11
C SER A 502 -24.38 36.82 -21.77
N GLU A 503 -23.99 35.83 -20.97
CA GLU A 503 -23.70 34.47 -21.46
C GLU A 503 -24.96 33.73 -21.95
N ILE A 504 -26.14 34.26 -21.60
CA ILE A 504 -27.45 33.72 -21.96
C ILE A 504 -27.96 34.50 -23.18
N GLY A 505 -27.75 33.92 -24.36
CA GLY A 505 -28.17 34.53 -25.61
C GLY A 505 -27.78 33.69 -26.80
N PHE A 506 -28.08 34.21 -27.99
CA PHE A 506 -27.81 33.51 -29.24
C PHE A 506 -26.86 34.31 -30.12
N ILE A 507 -26.00 33.58 -30.83
CA ILE A 507 -25.01 34.15 -31.75
C ILE A 507 -25.63 34.40 -33.14
N ARG A 508 -26.69 33.65 -33.47
CA ARG A 508 -27.44 33.70 -34.72
C ARG A 508 -28.92 33.65 -34.38
N THR A 509 -29.78 33.93 -35.36
CA THR A 509 -31.23 33.79 -35.20
C THR A 509 -31.58 32.38 -34.72
N PRO A 510 -32.11 32.22 -33.49
CA PRO A 510 -32.38 30.92 -32.94
C PRO A 510 -33.56 30.26 -33.65
N THR A 511 -33.61 28.94 -33.59
CA THR A 511 -34.77 28.13 -33.95
C THR A 511 -35.63 27.86 -32.72
N SER A 512 -36.85 27.33 -32.93
CA SER A 512 -37.70 26.85 -31.84
C SER A 512 -37.00 25.87 -30.90
N SER A 513 -36.23 24.93 -31.44
CA SER A 513 -35.46 23.94 -30.66
C SER A 513 -34.33 24.59 -29.88
N ASP A 514 -33.68 25.62 -30.42
CA ASP A 514 -32.60 26.32 -29.72
C ASP A 514 -33.12 27.05 -28.46
N VAL A 515 -34.28 27.71 -28.58
CA VAL A 515 -34.94 28.37 -27.44
C VAL A 515 -35.48 27.34 -26.44
N ALA A 516 -36.08 26.26 -26.92
CA ALA A 516 -36.52 25.17 -26.05
C ALA A 516 -35.33 24.58 -25.27
N ASN A 517 -34.23 24.28 -25.95
CA ASN A 517 -33.01 23.77 -25.33
C ASN A 517 -32.43 24.76 -24.31
N MET A 518 -32.39 26.06 -24.62
CA MET A 518 -31.94 27.09 -23.67
C MET A 518 -32.80 27.07 -22.40
N ILE A 519 -34.13 27.02 -22.54
CA ILE A 519 -35.06 27.01 -21.40
C ILE A 519 -34.85 25.76 -20.54
N SER A 520 -34.85 24.56 -21.14
CA SER A 520 -34.69 23.30 -20.41
C SER A 520 -33.30 23.20 -19.77
N SER A 521 -32.26 23.60 -20.48
CA SER A 521 -30.87 23.61 -20.01
C SER A 521 -30.66 24.59 -18.86
N PHE A 522 -31.30 25.76 -18.90
CA PHE A 522 -31.25 26.73 -17.82
C PHE A 522 -31.87 26.16 -16.53
N THR A 523 -33.03 25.50 -16.65
CA THR A 523 -33.68 24.81 -15.53
C THR A 523 -32.81 23.67 -15.00
N MET A 524 -32.25 22.83 -15.87
CA MET A 524 -31.46 21.67 -15.45
C MET A 524 -30.10 22.07 -14.88
N GLY A 525 -29.46 23.08 -15.45
CA GLY A 525 -28.23 23.67 -14.92
C GLY A 525 -28.43 24.25 -13.53
N ALA A 526 -29.60 24.86 -13.26
CA ALA A 526 -29.96 25.30 -11.91
C ALA A 526 -29.97 24.12 -10.92
N ILE A 527 -30.62 23.01 -11.29
CA ILE A 527 -30.73 21.81 -10.44
C ILE A 527 -29.36 21.17 -10.20
N SER A 528 -28.57 20.99 -11.26
CA SER A 528 -27.21 20.44 -11.21
C SER A 528 -26.34 21.27 -10.25
N PHE A 529 -26.32 22.59 -10.43
CA PHE A 529 -25.53 23.48 -9.58
C PHE A 529 -26.02 23.52 -8.13
N MET A 530 -27.33 23.45 -7.90
CA MET A 530 -27.89 23.39 -6.54
C MET A 530 -27.50 22.12 -5.79
N ASP A 531 -27.41 20.98 -6.48
CA ASP A 531 -27.06 19.71 -5.85
C ASP A 531 -25.57 19.65 -5.47
N ASP A 532 -24.68 20.20 -6.28
CA ASP A 532 -23.25 20.27 -5.95
C ASP A 532 -22.94 21.36 -4.91
N SER A 533 -23.72 22.44 -4.89
CA SER A 533 -23.44 23.58 -4.02
C SER A 533 -23.61 23.29 -2.52
N SER A 534 -22.62 23.72 -1.73
CA SER A 534 -22.74 23.78 -0.26
C SER A 534 -23.75 24.82 0.24
N GLY A 535 -24.25 25.70 -0.64
CA GLY A 535 -25.23 26.73 -0.31
C GLY A 535 -26.66 26.22 -0.19
N MET A 536 -26.94 25.01 -0.71
CA MET A 536 -28.26 24.41 -0.66
C MET A 536 -28.44 23.54 0.59
N TYR A 537 -29.65 23.51 1.14
CA TYR A 537 -29.97 22.64 2.27
C TYR A 537 -29.96 21.18 1.84
N ARG A 538 -29.21 20.34 2.56
CA ARG A 538 -29.21 18.90 2.32
C ARG A 538 -29.88 18.17 3.47
N ARG A 539 -30.78 17.24 3.14
CA ARG A 539 -31.55 16.43 4.07
C ARG A 539 -30.90 15.07 4.24
N ILE A 540 -30.89 14.54 5.46
CA ILE A 540 -30.36 13.21 5.75
C ILE A 540 -31.48 12.17 5.67
N VAL A 541 -31.30 11.16 4.81
CA VAL A 541 -32.23 10.02 4.66
C VAL A 541 -31.56 8.76 5.18
N ALA A 542 -32.22 8.03 6.09
CA ALA A 542 -31.62 6.91 6.83
C ALA A 542 -31.42 5.61 6.02
N HIS A 543 -32.07 5.51 4.85
CA HIS A 543 -32.15 4.26 4.08
C HIS A 543 -31.67 4.46 2.64
N GLY A 544 -30.43 4.92 2.46
CA GLY A 544 -29.81 5.10 1.15
C GLY A 544 -28.52 4.29 0.96
N GLN A 545 -27.96 4.39 -0.25
CA GLN A 545 -26.63 3.87 -0.56
C GLN A 545 -25.57 4.88 -0.12
N MET A 546 -25.10 4.74 1.11
CA MET A 546 -24.06 5.59 1.69
C MET A 546 -22.71 5.34 0.99
N PRO A 547 -22.11 6.35 0.35
CA PRO A 547 -20.77 6.24 -0.18
C PRO A 547 -19.75 6.18 0.96
N ILE A 548 -18.77 5.31 0.83
CA ILE A 548 -17.64 5.14 1.74
C ILE A 548 -16.33 5.11 0.92
N THR A 549 -15.25 5.57 1.52
CA THR A 549 -13.93 5.58 0.87
C THR A 549 -13.51 4.18 0.41
N ALA A 550 -13.23 4.05 -0.88
CA ALA A 550 -12.52 2.88 -1.41
C ALA A 550 -11.02 3.06 -1.21
N GLN A 551 -10.30 1.95 -1.10
CA GLN A 551 -8.84 1.97 -1.06
C GLN A 551 -8.25 1.27 -2.27
N ILE A 552 -7.16 1.82 -2.77
CA ILE A 552 -6.39 1.28 -3.90
C ILE A 552 -4.98 0.95 -3.43
N LEU A 553 -4.44 -0.15 -3.97
CA LEU A 553 -3.06 -0.55 -3.68
C LEU A 553 -2.13 0.07 -4.72
N HIS A 554 -1.33 1.03 -4.29
CA HIS A 554 -0.26 1.58 -5.11
C HIS A 554 1.06 0.87 -4.80
N VAL A 555 1.64 0.18 -5.80
CA VAL A 555 2.89 -0.58 -5.67
C VAL A 555 3.96 0.03 -6.55
N THR A 556 5.11 0.36 -5.97
CA THR A 556 6.28 0.84 -6.73
C THR A 556 7.06 -0.35 -7.30
N TRP A 557 6.54 -0.94 -8.37
CA TRP A 557 7.04 -2.19 -8.96
C TRP A 557 8.54 -2.22 -9.26
N LYS A 558 9.13 -1.09 -9.65
CA LYS A 558 10.57 -0.96 -9.89
C LYS A 558 11.39 -1.37 -8.67
N TYR A 559 10.98 -0.94 -7.48
CA TYR A 559 11.69 -1.25 -6.23
C TYR A 559 11.24 -2.58 -5.64
N ALA A 560 9.93 -2.81 -5.53
CA ALA A 560 9.38 -4.05 -4.97
C ALA A 560 9.86 -5.29 -5.74
N GLY A 561 9.78 -5.26 -7.08
CA GLY A 561 10.24 -6.37 -7.94
C GLY A 561 11.76 -6.57 -7.87
N SER A 562 12.54 -5.48 -7.85
CA SER A 562 13.99 -5.56 -7.74
C SER A 562 14.43 -6.19 -6.42
N ILE A 563 13.84 -5.80 -5.29
CA ILE A 563 14.18 -6.35 -3.98
C ILE A 563 13.82 -7.84 -3.90
N LEU A 564 12.63 -8.22 -4.39
CA LEU A 564 12.19 -9.62 -4.43
C LEU A 564 13.06 -10.51 -5.32
N ALA A 565 13.75 -9.96 -6.31
CA ALA A 565 14.74 -10.67 -7.13
C ALA A 565 16.14 -10.69 -6.48
N VAL A 566 16.55 -9.60 -5.83
CA VAL A 566 17.88 -9.47 -5.20
C VAL A 566 18.03 -10.39 -3.99
N ILE A 567 16.99 -10.58 -3.16
CA ILE A 567 17.04 -11.47 -1.99
C ILE A 567 17.44 -12.91 -2.36
N PRO A 568 16.72 -13.61 -3.25
CA PRO A 568 17.10 -14.97 -3.65
C PRO A 568 18.43 -15.01 -4.41
N ALA A 569 18.82 -13.94 -5.11
CA ALA A 569 20.12 -13.86 -5.75
C ALA A 569 21.28 -13.79 -4.74
N ILE A 570 21.21 -12.92 -3.72
CA ILE A 570 22.20 -12.85 -2.64
C ILE A 570 22.26 -14.17 -1.88
N HIS A 571 21.11 -14.78 -1.60
CA HIS A 571 21.04 -16.08 -0.93
C HIS A 571 21.69 -17.19 -1.78
N PHE A 572 21.48 -17.19 -3.11
CA PHE A 572 22.14 -18.14 -4.00
C PHE A 572 23.65 -17.94 -4.07
N LEU A 573 24.10 -16.68 -4.16
CA LEU A 573 25.53 -16.35 -4.22
C LEU A 573 26.25 -16.74 -2.92
N SER A 574 25.64 -16.48 -1.76
CA SER A 574 26.20 -16.90 -0.47
C SER A 574 26.26 -18.42 -0.36
N LEU A 575 25.22 -19.13 -0.79
CA LEU A 575 25.19 -20.57 -0.91
C LEU A 575 26.33 -21.11 -1.80
N MET A 576 26.51 -20.57 -3.00
CA MET A 576 27.57 -20.98 -3.91
C MET A 576 28.96 -20.72 -3.33
N ALA A 577 29.17 -19.54 -2.71
CA ALA A 577 30.42 -19.19 -2.05
C ALA A 577 30.75 -20.17 -0.90
N VAL A 578 29.74 -20.50 -0.09
CA VAL A 578 29.87 -21.46 1.02
C VAL A 578 30.24 -22.85 0.51
N ILE A 579 29.56 -23.34 -0.54
CA ILE A 579 29.86 -24.66 -1.12
C ILE A 579 31.28 -24.70 -1.68
N ILE A 580 31.68 -23.70 -2.49
CA ILE A 580 33.03 -23.65 -3.09
C ILE A 580 34.10 -23.60 -2.01
N TRP A 581 33.86 -22.87 -0.92
CA TRP A 581 34.85 -22.70 0.14
C TRP A 581 34.89 -23.89 1.11
N ALA A 582 33.74 -24.36 1.58
CA ALA A 582 33.63 -25.48 2.51
C ALA A 582 34.10 -26.81 1.90
N ASN A 583 33.97 -26.99 0.58
CA ASN A 583 34.40 -28.22 -0.09
C ASN A 583 35.90 -28.52 0.07
N LYS A 584 36.74 -27.55 0.46
CA LYS A 584 38.19 -27.72 0.67
C LYS A 584 38.58 -28.38 2.01
N ALA A 585 37.61 -28.70 2.87
CA ALA A 585 37.84 -29.38 4.14
C ALA A 585 36.83 -30.52 4.34
N ILE A 586 37.20 -31.50 5.16
CA ILE A 586 36.29 -32.56 5.56
C ILE A 586 35.33 -32.00 6.59
N ILE A 587 34.03 -32.12 6.30
CA ILE A 587 32.96 -31.65 7.18
C ILE A 587 32.56 -32.82 8.07
N LYS A 588 32.75 -32.65 9.39
CA LYS A 588 32.30 -33.62 10.40
C LYS A 588 30.88 -33.29 10.85
N ASP A 589 30.21 -34.31 11.37
CA ASP A 589 28.83 -34.22 11.84
C ASP A 589 28.69 -33.24 13.00
N ASP A 590 27.58 -32.49 13.03
CA ASP A 590 27.29 -31.50 14.08
C ASP A 590 26.88 -32.12 15.43
N SER A 591 26.96 -33.45 15.57
CA SER A 591 26.63 -34.10 16.83
C SER A 591 27.64 -33.72 17.93
N HIS A 592 27.13 -33.49 19.13
CA HIS A 592 27.98 -33.19 20.30
C HIS A 592 29.03 -34.28 20.53
N LEU A 593 28.69 -35.54 20.25
CA LEU A 593 29.61 -36.67 20.33
C LEU A 593 30.74 -36.58 19.29
N ALA A 594 30.43 -36.25 18.04
CA ALA A 594 31.44 -36.09 16.99
C ALA A 594 32.38 -34.92 17.29
N ILE A 595 31.83 -33.80 17.77
CA ILE A 595 32.60 -32.63 18.21
C ILE A 595 33.48 -32.98 19.42
N ALA A 596 32.94 -33.65 20.45
CA ALA A 596 33.72 -34.12 21.60
C ALA A 596 34.84 -35.07 21.17
N LYS A 597 34.60 -35.94 20.19
CA LYS A 597 35.62 -36.84 19.64
C LYS A 597 36.72 -36.09 18.90
N VAL A 598 36.42 -34.93 18.30
CA VAL A 598 37.45 -34.05 17.71
C VAL A 598 38.35 -33.42 18.77
N TYR A 599 37.80 -33.13 19.96
CA TYR A 599 38.57 -32.60 21.09
C TYR A 599 39.26 -33.67 21.93
N HIS A 600 39.07 -34.96 21.61
CA HIS A 600 39.49 -36.09 22.43
C HIS A 600 40.97 -36.03 22.84
N THR A 601 41.86 -35.69 21.92
CA THR A 601 43.31 -35.63 22.18
C THR A 601 43.73 -34.50 23.12
N PHE A 602 42.91 -33.46 23.25
CA PHE A 602 43.09 -32.42 24.26
C PHE A 602 42.45 -32.80 25.59
N LEU A 603 41.28 -33.44 25.54
CA LEU A 603 40.56 -33.90 26.72
C LEU A 603 41.30 -35.02 27.45
N GLU A 604 42.03 -35.89 26.73
CA GLU A 604 42.92 -36.91 27.32
C GLU A 604 43.97 -36.29 28.27
N GLN A 605 44.39 -35.04 28.05
CA GLN A 605 45.37 -34.38 28.93
C GLN A 605 44.80 -34.08 30.32
N PHE A 606 43.47 -34.05 30.47
CA PHE A 606 42.82 -33.87 31.76
C PHE A 606 42.55 -35.18 32.50
N GLY A 607 42.67 -36.34 31.83
CA GLY A 607 42.33 -37.64 32.41
C GLY A 607 40.91 -37.64 32.98
N ASP A 608 40.76 -38.10 34.23
CA ASP A 608 39.48 -38.14 34.94
C ASP A 608 39.06 -36.78 35.57
N ARG A 609 39.84 -35.71 35.39
CA ARG A 609 39.59 -34.40 36.00
C ARG A 609 38.88 -33.47 34.99
N GLY A 610 38.14 -32.48 35.50
CA GLY A 610 37.68 -31.35 34.68
C GLY A 610 36.28 -31.42 34.08
N CYS A 611 35.46 -32.44 34.39
CA CYS A 611 34.09 -32.56 33.89
C CYS A 611 33.14 -31.40 34.27
N LEU A 612 33.47 -30.63 35.31
CA LEU A 612 32.70 -29.46 35.77
C LEU A 612 33.27 -28.12 35.29
N LEU A 613 34.41 -28.12 34.59
CA LEU A 613 35.07 -26.89 34.15
C LEU A 613 34.31 -26.27 32.98
N ARG A 614 34.18 -24.94 33.00
CA ARG A 614 33.65 -24.17 31.86
C ARG A 614 34.69 -24.09 30.74
N GLY A 615 34.25 -23.83 29.52
CA GLY A 615 35.14 -23.75 28.34
C GLY A 615 36.31 -22.76 28.52
N ASP A 616 36.09 -21.62 29.17
CA ASP A 616 37.15 -20.65 29.45
C ASP A 616 38.13 -21.12 30.55
N GLU A 617 37.65 -21.90 31.52
CA GLU A 617 38.48 -22.52 32.55
C GLU A 617 39.34 -23.65 31.96
N ILE A 618 38.76 -24.46 31.07
CA ILE A 618 39.47 -25.50 30.31
C ILE A 618 40.62 -24.89 29.49
N VAL A 619 40.36 -23.78 28.79
CA VAL A 619 41.38 -23.05 28.02
C VAL A 619 42.49 -22.51 28.92
N LYS A 620 42.15 -21.96 30.09
CA LYS A 620 43.13 -21.46 31.07
C LYS A 620 44.02 -22.57 31.61
N VAL A 621 43.45 -23.73 31.96
CA VAL A 621 44.19 -24.89 32.49
C VAL A 621 45.12 -25.49 31.43
N LEU A 622 44.73 -25.51 30.16
CA LEU A 622 45.57 -25.96 29.05
C LEU A 622 46.64 -24.94 28.61
N GLY A 623 46.64 -23.71 29.14
CA GLY A 623 47.58 -22.67 28.73
C GLY A 623 47.32 -22.09 27.33
N ASN A 624 46.08 -22.18 26.84
CA ASN A 624 45.63 -21.67 25.53
C ASN A 624 46.54 -22.04 24.34
N PRO A 625 46.73 -23.35 24.06
CA PRO A 625 47.62 -23.80 23.01
C PRO A 625 47.09 -23.38 21.62
N SER A 626 48.01 -23.18 20.68
CA SER A 626 47.65 -22.92 19.28
C SER A 626 47.33 -24.23 18.57
N VAL A 627 46.09 -24.41 18.14
CA VAL A 627 45.55 -25.64 17.58
C VAL A 627 45.03 -25.45 16.15
N VAL A 628 44.98 -26.53 15.37
CA VAL A 628 44.43 -26.51 14.01
C VAL A 628 43.79 -27.83 13.62
N TYR A 629 42.71 -27.77 12.85
CA TYR A 629 42.09 -28.97 12.29
C TYR A 629 42.87 -29.44 11.05
N GLY A 630 43.21 -30.71 10.93
CA GLY A 630 44.02 -31.18 9.80
C GLY A 630 44.06 -32.69 9.63
N TRP A 631 45.01 -33.15 8.82
CA TRP A 631 45.26 -34.58 8.62
C TRP A 631 46.76 -34.90 8.63
N ARG A 632 47.07 -36.17 8.90
CA ARG A 632 48.41 -36.75 8.78
C ARG A 632 48.37 -38.07 8.00
N SER A 633 49.46 -38.42 7.33
CA SER A 633 49.61 -39.77 6.77
C SER A 633 49.80 -40.76 7.91
N SER A 634 49.09 -41.89 7.89
CA SER A 634 49.44 -43.02 8.76
C SER A 634 50.76 -43.64 8.28
N ASN A 635 51.60 -44.10 9.21
CA ASN A 635 52.84 -44.81 8.86
C ASN A 635 52.61 -46.33 8.94
N GLU A 636 53.16 -47.01 7.94
CA GLU A 636 53.28 -48.47 7.76
C GLU A 636 51.97 -49.27 7.67
N HIS A 637 51.67 -49.68 6.43
CA HIS A 637 50.73 -50.73 5.99
C HIS A 637 49.25 -50.36 5.77
N ASP A 638 48.81 -49.15 6.09
CA ASP A 638 47.43 -48.73 5.83
C ASP A 638 47.40 -47.43 5.00
N THR A 639 46.72 -47.44 3.85
CA THR A 639 46.61 -46.27 2.93
C THR A 639 45.70 -45.16 3.48
N SER A 640 45.40 -45.18 4.78
CA SER A 640 44.45 -44.31 5.43
C SER A 640 45.12 -43.08 6.06
N MET A 641 44.49 -41.92 5.92
CA MET A 641 44.93 -40.64 6.46
C MET A 641 44.20 -40.34 7.77
N HIS A 642 44.92 -39.96 8.81
CA HIS A 642 44.33 -39.72 10.13
C HIS A 642 43.89 -38.25 10.29
N ILE A 643 42.64 -38.02 10.70
CA ILE A 643 42.06 -36.68 10.94
C ILE A 643 42.00 -36.36 12.42
N ASP A 644 42.66 -35.30 12.85
CA ASP A 644 42.65 -34.84 14.22
C ASP A 644 42.87 -33.32 14.34
N VAL A 645 42.80 -32.80 15.57
CA VAL A 645 43.23 -31.43 15.90
C VAL A 645 44.66 -31.47 16.42
N PHE A 646 45.55 -30.71 15.78
CA PHE A 646 46.98 -30.73 16.05
C PHE A 646 47.41 -29.49 16.84
N GLU A 647 48.23 -29.68 17.85
CA GLU A 647 48.87 -28.62 18.64
C GLU A 647 50.17 -28.14 17.98
N LYS A 648 50.41 -26.82 17.98
CA LYS A 648 51.63 -26.23 17.43
C LYS A 648 52.84 -26.55 18.32
N GLY A 649 53.78 -27.35 17.80
CA GLY A 649 55.06 -27.63 18.46
C GLY A 649 55.09 -28.90 19.33
N ARG A 650 54.00 -29.69 19.37
CA ARG A 650 53.93 -30.96 20.11
C ARG A 650 53.49 -32.09 19.16
N GLY A 651 54.25 -33.19 19.11
CA GLY A 651 53.98 -34.36 18.25
C GLY A 651 54.44 -34.24 16.79
N ILE A 652 54.02 -35.19 15.95
CA ILE A 652 54.32 -35.20 14.50
C ILE A 652 53.53 -34.07 13.84
N PRO A 653 54.18 -33.19 13.05
CA PRO A 653 53.50 -32.06 12.42
C PRO A 653 52.44 -32.53 11.42
N ARG A 654 51.34 -31.78 11.32
CA ARG A 654 50.33 -31.98 10.27
C ARG A 654 50.96 -31.81 8.89
N VAL A 655 50.32 -32.40 7.88
CA VAL A 655 50.64 -32.04 6.49
C VAL A 655 50.04 -30.67 6.19
N GLU A 656 50.87 -29.68 5.87
CA GLU A 656 50.45 -28.31 5.48
C GLU A 656 49.90 -28.26 4.04
N LYS A 657 49.01 -29.19 3.70
CA LYS A 657 48.32 -29.24 2.41
C LYS A 657 46.82 -29.29 2.63
N PRO A 658 46.00 -28.78 1.70
CA PRO A 658 44.57 -29.02 1.72
C PRO A 658 44.28 -30.53 1.80
N PHE A 659 43.09 -30.89 2.30
CA PHE A 659 42.64 -32.28 2.32
C PHE A 659 42.71 -32.86 0.90
N VAL A 660 43.12 -34.11 0.72
CA VAL A 660 43.25 -34.76 -0.59
C VAL A 660 42.24 -35.89 -0.69
N GLU A 661 41.85 -36.25 -1.90
CA GLU A 661 40.93 -37.38 -2.06
C GLU A 661 41.61 -38.67 -1.60
N GLY A 662 40.89 -39.50 -0.85
CA GLY A 662 41.44 -40.73 -0.30
C GLY A 662 40.68 -41.24 0.92
N TRP A 663 41.22 -42.29 1.53
CA TRP A 663 40.65 -42.92 2.72
C TRP A 663 41.14 -42.21 3.98
N TYR A 664 40.21 -41.89 4.88
CA TYR A 664 40.51 -41.26 6.16
C TYR A 664 40.05 -42.12 7.32
N ASP A 665 40.83 -42.14 8.40
CA ASP A 665 40.56 -42.91 9.61
C ASP A 665 40.64 -42.05 10.88
N GLY A 666 40.23 -42.66 11.99
CA GLY A 666 40.25 -42.05 13.32
C GLY A 666 41.10 -42.80 14.35
N LYS A 667 41.91 -43.79 13.96
CA LYS A 667 42.72 -44.55 14.93
C LYS A 667 43.99 -43.77 15.27
N SER A 668 44.05 -43.21 16.47
CA SER A 668 45.31 -42.73 17.03
C SER A 668 46.09 -43.94 17.56
N ARG A 669 46.99 -44.53 16.77
CA ARG A 669 48.13 -45.21 17.40
C ARG A 669 49.02 -44.10 17.94
N THR A 670 48.93 -43.83 19.24
CA THR A 670 49.97 -43.10 19.95
C THR A 670 51.26 -43.93 19.81
N PRO A 671 52.35 -43.39 19.22
CA PRO A 671 53.62 -44.08 19.33
C PRO A 671 53.96 -44.13 20.82
N SER A 672 54.07 -45.35 21.36
CA SER A 672 54.60 -45.58 22.70
C SER A 672 55.96 -44.90 22.79
N THR A 673 56.19 -44.19 23.89
CA THR A 673 57.37 -43.39 24.21
C THR A 673 58.64 -44.24 24.38
N ALA A 674 59.09 -44.89 23.32
CA ALA A 674 60.37 -45.58 23.22
C ALA A 674 60.79 -45.56 21.75
N GLU A 675 62.01 -45.08 21.51
CA GLU A 675 62.65 -44.83 20.20
C GLU A 675 62.36 -43.47 19.54
N PHE A 676 63.13 -42.46 19.95
CA PHE A 676 63.65 -41.49 18.98
C PHE A 676 65.11 -41.17 19.31
N GLY A 677 66.00 -41.83 18.57
CA GLY A 677 67.40 -41.45 18.43
C GLY A 677 67.52 -40.26 17.48
N ILE A 678 68.25 -39.26 17.97
CA ILE A 678 68.90 -38.12 17.32
C ILE A 678 68.93 -38.17 15.77
N GLU A 679 68.16 -37.28 15.14
CA GLU A 679 68.61 -36.56 13.94
C GLU A 679 68.30 -35.06 14.08
N LEU A 680 69.32 -34.34 14.53
CA LEU A 680 69.38 -32.88 14.49
C LEU A 680 69.72 -32.46 13.05
N GLY A 681 68.70 -32.18 12.24
CA GLY A 681 68.85 -31.83 10.83
C GLY A 681 67.98 -30.66 10.39
N ARG A 682 68.59 -29.47 10.30
CA ARG A 682 68.11 -28.25 9.59
C ARG A 682 66.80 -27.60 10.09
N ARG A 683 66.98 -26.58 10.94
CA ARG A 683 66.13 -25.38 10.97
C ARG A 683 66.02 -24.79 9.54
N LYS A 684 64.92 -25.05 8.84
CA LYS A 684 64.40 -24.11 7.84
C LYS A 684 63.27 -23.32 8.50
N ARG A 685 63.62 -22.09 8.88
CA ARG A 685 62.71 -21.03 9.30
C ARG A 685 61.86 -20.67 8.06
N TYR A 686 60.66 -21.25 7.94
CA TYR A 686 59.73 -20.88 6.87
C TYR A 686 58.75 -19.82 7.36
N ARG A 687 58.75 -18.71 6.62
CA ARG A 687 57.86 -17.55 6.73
C ARG A 687 56.42 -17.99 6.49
N ASP A 688 55.54 -17.61 7.42
CA ASP A 688 54.14 -17.38 7.08
C ASP A 688 54.13 -16.33 5.96
N VAL A 689 53.67 -16.72 4.77
CA VAL A 689 53.50 -15.82 3.63
C VAL A 689 52.30 -14.92 3.94
N ASP A 690 52.61 -13.79 4.57
CA ASP A 690 51.69 -12.72 4.90
C ASP A 690 51.35 -11.92 3.64
N ALA A 691 50.09 -11.51 3.49
CA ALA A 691 49.62 -10.73 2.34
C ALA A 691 50.17 -9.28 2.29
N ALA A 692 51.04 -8.91 3.23
CA ALA A 692 51.71 -7.62 3.28
C ALA A 692 52.91 -7.51 2.31
N GLU A 693 53.33 -8.58 1.63
CA GLU A 693 54.41 -8.52 0.63
C GLU A 693 53.93 -8.31 -0.82
N TYR A 694 52.64 -8.04 -1.04
CA TYR A 694 52.08 -7.78 -2.39
C TYR A 694 51.27 -6.47 -2.53
N PHE A 695 51.23 -5.63 -1.49
CA PHE A 695 50.70 -4.27 -1.55
C PHE A 695 51.67 -3.28 -0.94
#